data_AF-A0A945FGK9-F1
#
_entry.id   AF-A0A945FGK9-F1
#
_cell.length_a   1.000
_cell.length_b   1.000
_cell.length_c   1.000
_cell.angle_alpha   90.00
_cell.angle_beta   90.00
_cell.angle_gamma   90.00
#
_symmetry.space_group_name_H-M   'P 1'
#
loop_
_entity.id
_entity.type
_entity.pdbx_description
1 polymer ?
#
loop_
_entity_poly.entity_id
_entity_poly.type
_entity_poly.pdbx_seq_one_letter_code
_entity_poly.pdbx_strand_id
1 'polypeptide(L)'
;MSKQFDIGKMEHRSKVWLLVVSVITLAVLIVAAVRENLLADWQMLQSQYATVLKEKATNVQGRDIADQFAVHFRQNVVPELNKTDRCITCHLGVNDPRMADQSQPFKTHPGRYLAIHDPAKFGCTICHQGQGLATEIEDAHGRAPFWDYPLLKKGNMKAACTRCHEMNVLQSGLLVQADTDDRSALSEHVVLGKMLAESKGCFGCHMLQGKGGTLGPDLTYVGDKTRHEFDFSHFAKEEPREIEYWLQKHFLEPTEISPGTLMPDMDLGASEANALTAYMLSLRRPVRVPEYRSFENKVAHVEVTGKHLYRKNCASCHGMNGEQSEVPGIRTPALNNADALAAADADYYRSIILHGRSGSTMPAWGPGKGNLSTEEIDLIVGHIQSWQREGAEVEAVHADAGDVKIGRALFGGLCGNCHGRSGEGGIGNALNSPNFLAIASDRFLAETIIQGRPGTAMAGWKHLSAQSVSDIVAYMRTWQPVASSYQSVKRKLQNPKTLARVGRSLYDGKCAVCHGQDGKGGIGIQLNTPDLLRVVDDRYMYRAITEGRPNTAMPAWRHLSSDEVAALIAYVRSFEKRGRVKLVAAPPRGDFTVGEVHYKTSCQSCHGEKGIGGVGPRLANSILLSSASDDLLYHWISQGRSGTAMKGFLKVYQGPTGLAREQIGDVIAYLRHLGTRESLPLLRLGMGDVAVGEDVFRGSCSSCHGVDGEGASGPQLNNATFLASASNGFLAATMALGRTGTPMQSMVHGQEGLGQIAPDRVADVIAFIRTWELRDAPRKQRAVVELTSSAIGAGKDMFGRYCSGCHGLNGRGMQDGVAYFAPALNNQEFLASASDGFLLATIARGRSRTPMRPFGEGAGGIASLKSEQISDIVSFIRSWQK
;
A
#
# COMPACT_ATOMS: atom_id res chain seq x y z
N MET A 1 -7.35 -59.67 -58.70
CA MET A 1 -6.65 -60.92 -59.08
C MET A 1 -6.45 -61.77 -57.83
N SER A 2 -7.37 -62.69 -57.57
CA SER A 2 -7.28 -63.68 -56.50
C SER A 2 -6.36 -64.81 -56.96
N LYS A 3 -5.10 -64.82 -56.50
CA LYS A 3 -4.29 -66.03 -56.56
C LYS A 3 -4.67 -66.88 -55.35
N GLN A 4 -5.57 -67.84 -55.54
CA GLN A 4 -5.71 -68.96 -54.62
C GLN A 4 -4.34 -69.64 -54.51
N PHE A 5 -3.69 -69.49 -53.36
CA PHE A 5 -2.50 -70.24 -53.01
C PHE A 5 -2.90 -71.71 -52.85
N ASP A 6 -2.71 -72.50 -53.91
CA ASP A 6 -2.92 -73.93 -53.88
C ASP A 6 -1.78 -74.61 -53.09
N ILE A 7 -2.06 -74.92 -51.83
CA ILE A 7 -1.16 -75.60 -50.88
C ILE A 7 -0.63 -76.93 -51.48
N GLY A 8 -1.35 -77.52 -52.44
CA GLY A 8 -0.92 -78.70 -53.19
C GLY A 8 0.44 -78.53 -53.88
N LYS A 9 0.73 -77.33 -54.43
CA LYS A 9 1.92 -77.05 -55.26
C LYS A 9 3.16 -76.54 -54.50
N MET A 10 3.12 -76.42 -53.18
CA MET A 10 4.31 -76.05 -52.41
C MET A 10 5.35 -77.18 -52.42
N GLU A 11 6.62 -76.84 -52.61
CA GLU A 11 7.73 -77.78 -52.46
C GLU A 11 7.68 -78.46 -51.09
N HIS A 12 8.01 -79.76 -51.04
CA HIS A 12 7.99 -80.56 -49.81
C HIS A 12 8.77 -79.87 -48.67
N ARG A 13 9.89 -79.21 -48.99
CA ARG A 13 10.71 -78.47 -48.01
C ARG A 13 9.92 -77.32 -47.35
N SER A 14 9.11 -76.59 -48.12
CA SER A 14 8.27 -75.50 -47.59
C SER A 14 7.12 -76.02 -46.72
N LYS A 15 6.53 -77.16 -47.07
CA LYS A 15 5.52 -77.84 -46.23
C LYS A 15 6.09 -78.30 -44.90
N VAL A 16 7.30 -78.87 -44.91
CA VAL A 16 8.03 -79.27 -43.69
C VAL A 16 8.37 -78.05 -42.84
N TRP A 17 8.87 -76.95 -43.43
CA TRP A 17 9.16 -75.73 -42.69
C TRP A 17 7.91 -75.10 -42.07
N LEU A 18 6.78 -75.06 -42.79
CA LEU A 18 5.51 -74.57 -42.26
C LEU A 18 5.04 -75.41 -41.06
N LEU A 19 5.16 -76.74 -41.14
CA LEU A 19 4.85 -77.64 -40.03
C LEU A 19 5.77 -77.40 -38.83
N VAL A 20 7.09 -77.29 -39.06
CA VAL A 20 8.07 -77.02 -38.00
C VAL A 20 7.77 -75.69 -37.30
N VAL A 21 7.55 -74.61 -38.06
CA VAL A 21 7.19 -73.30 -37.49
C VAL A 21 5.88 -73.39 -36.73
N SER A 22 4.85 -74.07 -37.27
CA SER A 22 3.56 -74.23 -36.60
C SER A 22 3.67 -75.01 -35.28
N VAL A 23 4.47 -76.08 -35.25
CA VAL A 23 4.72 -76.87 -34.03
C VAL A 23 5.50 -76.05 -33.01
N ILE A 24 6.51 -75.28 -33.43
CA ILE A 24 7.27 -74.38 -32.55
C ILE A 24 6.33 -73.30 -31.99
N THR A 25 5.50 -72.66 -32.81
CA THR A 25 4.52 -71.68 -32.36
C THR A 25 3.54 -72.29 -31.37
N LEU A 26 3.00 -73.48 -31.64
CA LEU A 26 2.10 -74.17 -30.72
C LEU A 26 2.79 -74.51 -29.39
N ALA A 27 4.03 -74.98 -29.42
CA ALA A 27 4.81 -75.26 -28.22
C ALA A 27 5.05 -73.98 -27.40
N VAL A 28 5.40 -72.86 -28.05
CA VAL A 28 5.56 -71.56 -27.40
C VAL A 28 4.24 -71.09 -26.78
N LEU A 29 3.11 -71.24 -27.47
CA LEU A 29 1.79 -70.89 -26.94
C LEU A 29 1.39 -71.77 -25.75
N ILE A 30 1.69 -73.07 -25.78
CA ILE A 30 1.44 -73.97 -24.65
C ILE A 30 2.31 -73.57 -23.44
N VAL A 31 3.60 -73.29 -23.66
CA VAL A 31 4.50 -72.85 -22.59
C VAL A 31 4.03 -71.52 -22.01
N ALA A 32 3.62 -70.56 -22.84
CA ALA A 32 3.06 -69.29 -22.39
C ALA A 32 1.77 -69.51 -21.58
N ALA A 33 0.85 -70.36 -22.06
CA ALA A 33 -0.40 -70.67 -21.38
C ALA A 33 -0.17 -71.34 -20.01
N VAL A 34 0.78 -72.28 -19.92
CA VAL A 34 1.16 -72.91 -18.64
C VAL A 34 1.78 -71.88 -17.69
N ARG A 35 2.68 -71.05 -18.19
CA ARG A 35 3.32 -70.00 -17.40
C ARG A 35 2.29 -69.00 -16.84
N GLU A 36 1.37 -68.53 -17.67
CA GLU A 36 0.38 -67.52 -17.29
C GLU A 36 -0.77 -68.06 -16.42
N ASN A 37 -1.14 -69.34 -16.56
CA ASN A 37 -2.32 -69.89 -15.86
C ASN A 37 -2.00 -70.80 -14.67
N LEU A 38 -0.80 -71.40 -14.61
CA LEU A 38 -0.43 -72.39 -13.57
C LEU A 38 0.79 -71.97 -12.75
N LEU A 39 1.66 -71.12 -13.30
CA LEU A 39 2.89 -70.65 -12.65
C LEU A 39 2.87 -69.15 -12.34
N ALA A 40 1.68 -68.54 -12.35
CA ALA A 40 1.54 -67.13 -12.03
C ALA A 40 1.91 -66.87 -10.56
N ASP A 41 2.68 -65.81 -10.31
CA ASP A 41 3.21 -65.46 -8.99
C ASP A 41 2.12 -65.45 -7.91
N TRP A 42 0.96 -64.89 -8.24
CA TRP A 42 -0.14 -64.76 -7.31
C TRP A 42 -0.72 -66.12 -6.86
N GLN A 43 -0.84 -67.12 -7.75
CA GLN A 43 -1.39 -68.43 -7.37
C GLN A 43 -0.48 -69.15 -6.37
N MET A 44 0.83 -69.04 -6.57
CA MET A 44 1.83 -69.57 -5.65
C MET A 44 1.72 -68.91 -4.28
N LEU A 45 1.64 -67.57 -4.24
CA LEU A 45 1.50 -66.82 -2.98
C LEU A 45 0.20 -67.16 -2.24
N GLN A 46 -0.93 -67.29 -2.94
CA GLN A 46 -2.20 -67.66 -2.29
C GLN A 46 -2.15 -69.09 -1.73
N SER A 47 -1.51 -70.02 -2.45
CA SER A 47 -1.32 -71.39 -1.98
C SER A 47 -0.46 -71.45 -0.71
N GLN A 48 0.60 -70.64 -0.65
CA GLN A 48 1.43 -70.49 0.55
C GLN A 48 0.63 -69.88 1.71
N TYR A 49 -0.17 -68.85 1.45
CA TYR A 49 -1.01 -68.23 2.47
C TYR A 49 -2.06 -69.20 3.03
N ALA A 50 -2.63 -70.07 2.19
CA ALA A 50 -3.57 -71.11 2.63
C ALA A 50 -2.92 -72.07 3.66
N THR A 51 -1.65 -72.43 3.46
CA THR A 51 -0.87 -73.22 4.42
C THR A 51 -0.68 -72.47 5.74
N VAL A 52 -0.27 -71.19 5.67
CA VAL A 52 -0.07 -70.34 6.87
C VAL A 52 -1.38 -70.16 7.65
N LEU A 53 -2.52 -70.00 6.96
CA LEU A 53 -3.83 -69.92 7.60
C LEU A 53 -4.16 -71.19 8.40
N LYS A 54 -3.86 -72.37 7.85
CA LYS A 54 -4.07 -73.65 8.54
C LYS A 54 -3.16 -73.78 9.76
N GLU A 55 -1.90 -73.38 9.64
CA GLU A 55 -0.94 -73.40 10.76
C GLU A 55 -1.37 -72.47 11.91
N LYS A 56 -1.97 -71.32 11.60
CA LYS A 56 -2.42 -70.34 12.60
C LYS A 56 -3.85 -70.56 13.11
N ALA A 57 -4.56 -71.58 12.63
CA ALA A 57 -5.94 -71.86 13.01
C ALA A 57 -6.05 -72.52 14.40
N THR A 58 -6.12 -71.70 15.45
CA THR A 58 -6.16 -72.19 16.85
C THR A 58 -7.56 -72.61 17.33
N ASN A 59 -8.64 -72.10 16.72
CA ASN A 59 -10.03 -72.40 17.08
C ASN A 59 -10.82 -72.98 15.89
N VAL A 60 -12.03 -73.50 16.16
CA VAL A 60 -12.88 -74.15 15.13
C VAL A 60 -13.19 -73.17 13.98
N GLN A 61 -13.57 -71.95 14.32
CA GLN A 61 -13.84 -70.90 13.33
C GLN A 61 -12.63 -70.58 12.43
N GLY A 62 -11.42 -70.56 13.00
CA GLY A 62 -10.18 -70.33 12.26
C GLY A 62 -9.85 -71.49 11.32
N ARG A 63 -10.18 -72.73 11.70
CA ARG A 63 -10.02 -73.92 10.85
C ARG A 63 -11.02 -73.91 9.70
N ASP A 64 -12.28 -73.56 9.97
CA ASP A 64 -13.31 -73.41 8.92
C ASP A 64 -12.92 -72.35 7.88
N ILE A 65 -12.40 -71.20 8.34
CA ILE A 65 -11.89 -70.14 7.45
C ILE A 65 -10.72 -70.64 6.58
N ALA A 66 -9.81 -71.41 7.16
CA ALA A 66 -8.65 -71.94 6.44
C ALA A 66 -9.03 -73.02 5.41
N ASP A 67 -10.03 -73.84 5.71
CA ASP A 67 -10.52 -74.88 4.80
C ASP A 67 -11.38 -74.32 3.66
N GLN A 68 -12.06 -73.19 3.88
CA GLN A 68 -12.85 -72.49 2.86
C GLN A 68 -12.00 -71.53 2.01
N PHE A 69 -10.70 -71.40 2.26
CA PHE A 69 -9.85 -70.49 1.50
C PHE A 69 -9.70 -70.96 0.05
N ALA A 70 -10.28 -70.21 -0.89
CA ALA A 70 -10.18 -70.48 -2.32
C ALA A 70 -9.04 -69.67 -2.97
N VAL A 71 -8.22 -70.35 -3.77
CA VAL A 71 -7.23 -69.70 -4.65
C VAL A 71 -7.95 -69.14 -5.87
N HIS A 72 -8.12 -67.82 -5.88
CA HIS A 72 -8.75 -67.11 -6.99
C HIS A 72 -8.30 -65.65 -7.00
N PHE A 73 -8.50 -65.04 -8.15
CA PHE A 73 -8.17 -63.66 -8.38
C PHE A 73 -9.07 -62.70 -7.58
N ARG A 74 -8.48 -61.67 -6.92
CA ARG A 74 -9.22 -60.70 -6.08
C ARG A 74 -9.02 -59.28 -6.61
N GLN A 75 -10.11 -58.56 -6.82
CA GLN A 75 -10.07 -57.21 -7.38
C GLN A 75 -11.05 -56.29 -6.65
N ASN A 76 -10.53 -55.16 -6.19
CA ASN A 76 -11.32 -54.03 -5.72
C ASN A 76 -11.54 -53.07 -6.89
N VAL A 77 -12.78 -52.80 -7.24
CA VAL A 77 -13.16 -51.78 -8.22
C VAL A 77 -13.79 -50.64 -7.42
N VAL A 78 -13.17 -49.46 -7.47
CA VAL A 78 -13.58 -48.26 -6.75
C VAL A 78 -13.89 -47.16 -7.78
N PRO A 79 -15.11 -47.12 -8.33
CA PRO A 79 -15.49 -46.17 -9.37
C PRO A 79 -15.35 -44.70 -8.94
N GLU A 80 -15.63 -44.39 -7.67
CA GLU A 80 -15.60 -43.04 -7.11
C GLU A 80 -14.19 -42.42 -7.15
N LEU A 81 -13.17 -43.26 -7.12
CA LEU A 81 -11.76 -42.86 -7.21
C LEU A 81 -11.15 -43.15 -8.59
N ASN A 82 -11.94 -43.68 -9.52
CA ASN A 82 -11.48 -44.20 -10.82
C ASN A 82 -10.29 -45.15 -10.65
N LYS A 83 -10.40 -46.12 -9.72
CA LYS A 83 -9.34 -47.06 -9.40
C LYS A 83 -9.81 -48.51 -9.48
N THR A 84 -8.95 -49.36 -10.02
CA THR A 84 -9.06 -50.81 -9.95
C THR A 84 -7.76 -51.35 -9.36
N ASP A 85 -7.89 -52.17 -8.32
CA ASP A 85 -6.77 -52.59 -7.48
C ASP A 85 -6.83 -54.08 -7.20
N ARG A 86 -5.72 -54.77 -7.44
CA ARG A 86 -5.57 -56.22 -7.31
C ARG A 86 -4.50 -56.58 -6.27
N CYS A 87 -3.99 -55.63 -5.50
CA CYS A 87 -2.92 -55.86 -4.53
C CYS A 87 -3.31 -56.91 -3.48
N ILE A 88 -4.59 -56.96 -3.09
CA ILE A 88 -5.12 -57.98 -2.16
C ILE A 88 -5.15 -59.41 -2.73
N THR A 89 -4.83 -59.60 -4.02
CA THR A 89 -4.59 -60.93 -4.59
C THR A 89 -3.35 -61.58 -3.97
N CYS A 90 -2.32 -60.77 -3.66
CA CYS A 90 -1.05 -61.23 -3.09
C CYS A 90 -0.91 -60.85 -1.60
N HIS A 91 -1.39 -59.66 -1.20
CA HIS A 91 -1.31 -59.14 0.17
C HIS A 91 -2.50 -59.56 1.04
N LEU A 92 -2.68 -60.87 1.19
CA LEU A 92 -3.90 -61.44 1.80
C LEU A 92 -4.04 -61.21 3.30
N GLY A 93 -2.93 -61.09 4.04
CA GLY A 93 -2.97 -60.90 5.49
C GLY A 93 -3.13 -59.45 5.95
N VAL A 94 -3.28 -58.50 5.03
CA VAL A 94 -3.29 -57.06 5.32
C VAL A 94 -4.35 -56.65 6.36
N ASN A 95 -5.50 -57.32 6.37
CA ASN A 95 -6.62 -57.10 7.29
C ASN A 95 -6.76 -58.20 8.36
N ASP A 96 -5.83 -59.15 8.44
CA ASP A 96 -5.90 -60.27 9.38
C ASP A 96 -4.95 -60.04 10.57
N PRO A 97 -5.46 -59.75 11.78
CA PRO A 97 -4.62 -59.52 12.96
C PRO A 97 -3.72 -60.72 13.34
N ARG A 98 -4.06 -61.94 12.89
CA ARG A 98 -3.28 -63.16 13.16
C ARG A 98 -1.94 -63.19 12.42
N MET A 99 -1.78 -62.33 11.42
CA MET A 99 -0.61 -62.27 10.54
C MET A 99 0.41 -61.21 10.96
N ALA A 100 0.28 -60.64 12.17
CA ALA A 100 1.14 -59.54 12.63
C ALA A 100 2.63 -59.94 12.73
N ASP A 101 2.92 -61.21 12.99
CA ASP A 101 4.25 -61.81 13.11
C ASP A 101 4.83 -62.31 11.78
N GLN A 102 4.06 -62.29 10.69
CA GLN A 102 4.50 -62.77 9.38
C GLN A 102 5.40 -61.76 8.65
N SER A 103 6.15 -62.23 7.67
CA SER A 103 6.87 -61.39 6.70
C SER A 103 5.93 -60.91 5.58
N GLN A 104 6.37 -59.89 4.84
CA GLN A 104 5.69 -59.51 3.60
C GLN A 104 5.73 -60.67 2.59
N PRO A 105 4.66 -60.94 1.82
CA PRO A 105 3.46 -60.12 1.65
C PRO A 105 2.29 -60.43 2.60
N PHE A 106 2.42 -61.41 3.51
CA PHE A 106 1.32 -61.87 4.37
C PHE A 106 1.14 -61.06 5.66
N LYS A 107 2.07 -60.15 5.96
CA LYS A 107 2.02 -59.35 7.19
C LYS A 107 0.78 -58.44 7.25
N THR A 108 0.18 -58.31 8.44
CA THR A 108 -0.88 -57.33 8.72
C THR A 108 -0.40 -55.89 8.47
N HIS A 109 -1.31 -55.01 8.04
CA HIS A 109 -1.01 -53.60 7.85
C HIS A 109 -0.49 -52.95 9.14
N PRO A 110 0.56 -52.11 9.09
CA PRO A 110 1.05 -51.39 10.25
C PRO A 110 0.06 -50.30 10.71
N GLY A 111 -0.07 -50.10 12.02
CA GLY A 111 -0.97 -49.09 12.59
C GLY A 111 -2.46 -49.40 12.38
N ARG A 112 -3.32 -48.45 12.73
CA ARG A 112 -4.79 -48.61 12.72
C ARG A 112 -5.48 -47.93 11.54
N TYR A 113 -4.74 -47.60 10.49
CA TYR A 113 -5.26 -46.85 9.34
C TYR A 113 -6.44 -47.54 8.66
N LEU A 114 -6.40 -48.87 8.51
CA LEU A 114 -7.45 -49.61 7.80
C LEU A 114 -8.77 -49.71 8.57
N ALA A 115 -8.78 -49.38 9.88
CA ALA A 115 -10.02 -49.27 10.65
C ALA A 115 -10.91 -48.12 10.14
N ILE A 116 -10.31 -47.11 9.50
CA ILE A 116 -10.99 -45.95 8.92
C ILE A 116 -10.82 -45.87 7.39
N HIS A 117 -9.78 -46.49 6.83
CA HIS A 117 -9.49 -46.55 5.40
C HIS A 117 -9.52 -47.99 4.87
N ASP A 118 -10.73 -48.56 4.75
CA ASP A 118 -10.91 -49.92 4.23
C ASP A 118 -10.39 -50.04 2.77
N PRO A 119 -9.40 -50.90 2.48
CA PRO A 119 -8.90 -51.10 1.12
C PRO A 119 -9.97 -51.50 0.11
N ALA A 120 -11.08 -52.10 0.53
CA ALA A 120 -12.21 -52.42 -0.35
C ALA A 120 -12.92 -51.15 -0.87
N LYS A 121 -12.87 -50.04 -0.12
CA LYS A 121 -13.50 -48.76 -0.46
C LYS A 121 -12.56 -47.76 -1.11
N PHE A 122 -11.25 -47.92 -0.91
CA PHE A 122 -10.25 -46.95 -1.33
C PHE A 122 -9.24 -47.50 -2.35
N GLY A 123 -9.02 -48.83 -2.37
CA GLY A 123 -7.89 -49.45 -3.05
C GLY A 123 -6.57 -49.25 -2.29
N CYS A 124 -5.54 -50.06 -2.59
CA CYS A 124 -4.22 -49.96 -1.97
C CYS A 124 -3.34 -48.90 -2.66
N THR A 125 -3.43 -48.82 -3.98
CA THR A 125 -2.66 -47.91 -4.84
C THR A 125 -2.98 -46.43 -4.61
N ILE A 126 -4.10 -46.08 -3.98
CA ILE A 126 -4.40 -44.69 -3.61
C ILE A 126 -3.42 -44.16 -2.55
N CYS A 127 -2.96 -45.03 -1.64
CA CYS A 127 -2.02 -44.72 -0.58
C CYS A 127 -0.58 -45.08 -0.95
N HIS A 128 -0.39 -46.20 -1.65
CA HIS A 128 0.94 -46.75 -1.91
C HIS A 128 1.47 -46.49 -3.31
N GLN A 129 0.66 -45.97 -4.25
CA GLN A 129 0.96 -46.01 -5.70
C GLN A 129 1.18 -47.44 -6.20
N GLY A 130 1.86 -47.62 -7.33
CA GLY A 130 1.98 -48.90 -8.01
C GLY A 130 0.86 -49.15 -9.02
N GLN A 131 0.91 -50.34 -9.63
CA GLN A 131 0.02 -50.70 -10.73
C GLN A 131 -1.08 -51.66 -10.27
N GLY A 132 -2.23 -51.11 -9.91
CA GLY A 132 -3.34 -51.86 -9.33
C GLY A 132 -3.94 -52.90 -10.29
N LEU A 133 -3.73 -52.79 -11.60
CA LEU A 133 -4.20 -53.74 -12.60
C LEU A 133 -3.25 -54.92 -12.84
N ALA A 134 -2.00 -54.83 -12.42
CA ALA A 134 -1.03 -55.88 -12.68
C ALA A 134 -1.23 -57.09 -11.77
N THR A 135 -0.84 -58.27 -12.26
CA THR A 135 -0.95 -59.55 -11.55
C THR A 135 0.40 -60.20 -11.25
N GLU A 136 1.48 -59.64 -11.80
CA GLU A 136 2.86 -60.05 -11.56
C GLU A 136 3.54 -59.09 -10.57
N ILE A 137 4.46 -59.60 -9.76
CA ILE A 137 5.07 -58.84 -8.66
C ILE A 137 5.83 -57.62 -9.17
N GLU A 138 6.59 -57.76 -10.25
CA GLU A 138 7.40 -56.67 -10.81
C GLU A 138 6.56 -55.56 -11.43
N ASP A 139 5.47 -55.92 -12.12
CA ASP A 139 4.55 -54.97 -12.73
C ASP A 139 3.68 -54.27 -11.69
N ALA A 140 3.16 -55.01 -10.70
CA ALA A 140 2.31 -54.45 -9.63
C ALA A 140 3.04 -53.41 -8.79
N HIS A 141 4.33 -53.59 -8.56
CA HIS A 141 5.16 -52.60 -7.89
C HIS A 141 5.68 -51.49 -8.82
N GLY A 142 5.37 -51.54 -10.11
CA GLY A 142 5.76 -50.55 -11.11
C GLY A 142 7.27 -50.50 -11.35
N ARG A 143 7.97 -51.63 -11.21
CA ARG A 143 9.42 -51.76 -11.46
C ARG A 143 9.73 -51.98 -12.94
N ALA A 144 8.73 -52.33 -13.74
CA ALA A 144 8.91 -52.49 -15.17
C ALA A 144 9.12 -51.14 -15.88
N PRO A 145 9.96 -51.09 -16.94
CA PRO A 145 10.46 -49.83 -17.51
C PRO A 145 9.42 -48.92 -18.19
N PHE A 146 8.16 -49.35 -18.31
CA PHE A 146 7.14 -48.67 -19.12
C PHE A 146 5.92 -48.22 -18.30
N TRP A 147 5.99 -48.31 -16.97
CA TRP A 147 4.86 -47.98 -16.11
C TRP A 147 4.91 -46.54 -15.55
N ASP A 148 3.74 -45.92 -15.50
CA ASP A 148 3.57 -44.50 -15.15
C ASP A 148 3.78 -44.20 -13.66
N TYR A 149 3.36 -45.11 -12.76
CA TYR A 149 3.32 -44.91 -11.31
C TYR A 149 4.01 -46.05 -10.55
N PRO A 150 5.30 -45.90 -10.17
CA PRO A 150 5.96 -46.86 -9.29
C PRO A 150 5.38 -46.81 -7.86
N LEU A 151 5.55 -47.89 -7.10
CA LEU A 151 5.21 -47.92 -5.68
C LEU A 151 6.04 -46.88 -4.90
N LEU A 152 5.40 -46.14 -3.99
CA LEU A 152 6.11 -45.22 -3.10
C LEU A 152 6.99 -46.02 -2.12
N LYS A 153 8.21 -45.56 -1.87
CA LYS A 153 9.08 -46.17 -0.85
C LYS A 153 8.48 -45.99 0.54
N LYS A 154 8.84 -46.88 1.46
CA LYS A 154 8.31 -46.95 2.84
C LYS A 154 8.28 -45.57 3.55
N GLY A 155 9.25 -44.69 3.29
CA GLY A 155 9.31 -43.35 3.87
C GLY A 155 8.33 -42.33 3.27
N ASN A 156 7.89 -42.54 2.03
CA ASN A 156 7.13 -41.57 1.24
C ASN A 156 5.66 -41.97 1.02
N MET A 157 5.24 -43.18 1.42
CA MET A 157 3.84 -43.63 1.29
C MET A 157 2.83 -42.65 1.92
N LYS A 158 3.19 -42.02 3.04
CA LYS A 158 2.32 -41.04 3.73
C LYS A 158 2.13 -39.74 2.93
N ALA A 159 2.96 -39.46 1.92
CA ALA A 159 2.78 -38.31 1.03
C ALA A 159 1.43 -38.38 0.29
N ALA A 160 0.93 -39.59 0.01
CA ALA A 160 -0.34 -39.79 -0.69
C ALA A 160 -1.59 -39.43 0.13
N CYS A 161 -1.47 -39.29 1.46
CA CYS A 161 -2.61 -38.92 2.32
C CYS A 161 -3.20 -37.55 1.94
N THR A 162 -2.37 -36.66 1.40
CA THR A 162 -2.76 -35.33 0.92
C THR A 162 -3.72 -35.33 -0.27
N ARG A 163 -3.92 -36.47 -0.94
CA ARG A 163 -4.91 -36.60 -2.00
C ARG A 163 -6.33 -36.40 -1.48
N CYS A 164 -6.59 -36.74 -0.22
CA CYS A 164 -7.90 -36.59 0.39
C CYS A 164 -7.88 -35.63 1.59
N HIS A 165 -6.75 -35.53 2.29
CA HIS A 165 -6.63 -34.68 3.47
C HIS A 165 -5.88 -33.39 3.16
N GLU A 166 -6.37 -32.27 3.69
CA GLU A 166 -5.60 -31.04 3.71
C GLU A 166 -4.31 -31.19 4.56
N MET A 167 -3.26 -30.45 4.18
CA MET A 167 -1.95 -30.52 4.83
C MET A 167 -1.97 -30.12 6.31
N ASN A 168 -2.89 -29.23 6.69
CA ASN A 168 -3.14 -28.81 8.08
C ASN A 168 -3.67 -29.97 8.95
N VAL A 169 -4.43 -30.91 8.39
CA VAL A 169 -4.92 -32.12 9.08
C VAL A 169 -3.76 -33.08 9.36
N LEU A 170 -2.75 -33.12 8.48
CA LEU A 170 -1.53 -33.88 8.73
C LEU A 170 -0.68 -33.28 9.86
N GLN A 171 -0.77 -31.96 10.06
CA GLN A 171 -0.10 -31.23 11.14
C GLN A 171 -0.85 -31.32 12.48
N SER A 172 -2.16 -31.54 12.49
CA SER A 172 -3.01 -31.48 13.70
C SER A 172 -2.96 -32.71 14.60
N GLY A 173 -2.02 -33.63 14.39
CA GLY A 173 -1.85 -34.83 15.21
C GLY A 173 -2.90 -35.94 14.97
N LEU A 174 -3.83 -35.77 14.03
CA LEU A 174 -4.86 -36.78 13.71
C LEU A 174 -4.24 -38.10 13.20
N LEU A 175 -3.11 -38.01 12.50
CA LEU A 175 -2.33 -39.18 12.08
C LEU A 175 -1.59 -39.88 13.22
N VAL A 176 -1.26 -39.15 14.30
CA VAL A 176 -0.56 -39.70 15.48
C VAL A 176 -1.49 -40.61 16.28
N GLN A 177 -2.81 -40.41 16.20
CA GLN A 177 -3.80 -41.28 16.84
C GLN A 177 -4.02 -42.61 16.09
N ALA A 178 -3.77 -42.65 14.77
CA ALA A 178 -3.87 -43.86 13.97
C ALA A 178 -2.58 -44.71 14.02
N ASP A 179 -1.44 -44.09 14.37
CA ASP A 179 -0.10 -44.71 14.40
C ASP A 179 0.40 -44.81 15.85
N THR A 180 -0.25 -45.66 16.67
CA THR A 180 0.08 -45.76 18.10
C THR A 180 1.38 -46.52 18.40
N ASP A 181 1.95 -47.18 17.39
CA ASP A 181 3.02 -48.18 17.60
C ASP A 181 4.41 -47.67 17.18
N ASP A 182 4.49 -46.54 16.47
CA ASP A 182 5.74 -45.88 16.12
C ASP A 182 5.63 -44.37 16.29
N ARG A 183 5.99 -43.88 17.49
CA ARG A 183 6.10 -42.43 17.77
C ARG A 183 7.28 -41.77 17.04
N SER A 184 8.08 -42.51 16.27
CA SER A 184 9.26 -41.97 15.61
C SER A 184 9.09 -41.79 14.09
N ALA A 185 9.16 -40.53 13.67
CA ALA A 185 9.83 -40.05 12.45
C ALA A 185 9.07 -39.87 11.12
N LEU A 186 7.82 -40.28 10.86
CA LEU A 186 7.31 -40.28 9.45
C LEU A 186 6.19 -39.30 9.06
N SER A 187 5.30 -38.88 9.97
CA SER A 187 4.48 -37.66 9.73
C SER A 187 5.34 -36.38 9.73
N GLU A 188 6.56 -36.50 10.26
CA GLU A 188 7.58 -35.45 10.31
C GLU A 188 8.13 -35.11 8.93
N HIS A 189 8.35 -36.07 8.01
CA HIS A 189 9.05 -35.78 6.74
C HIS A 189 8.28 -34.85 5.79
N VAL A 190 6.98 -35.05 5.59
CA VAL A 190 6.16 -34.17 4.72
C VAL A 190 6.01 -32.78 5.35
N VAL A 191 5.80 -32.72 6.68
CA VAL A 191 5.67 -31.47 7.43
C VAL A 191 7.00 -30.71 7.46
N LEU A 192 8.11 -31.40 7.73
CA LEU A 192 9.47 -30.90 7.69
C LEU A 192 9.81 -30.43 6.27
N GLY A 193 9.46 -31.20 5.25
CA GLY A 193 9.63 -30.81 3.85
C GLY A 193 8.89 -29.52 3.52
N LYS A 194 7.65 -29.34 4.00
CA LYS A 194 6.93 -28.07 3.87
C LYS A 194 7.65 -26.93 4.59
N MET A 195 8.09 -27.16 5.83
CA MET A 195 8.82 -26.15 6.61
C MET A 195 10.16 -25.76 5.94
N LEU A 196 10.87 -26.73 5.37
CA LEU A 196 12.08 -26.52 4.58
C LEU A 196 11.76 -25.74 3.31
N ALA A 197 10.68 -26.07 2.59
CA ALA A 197 10.28 -25.33 1.40
C ALA A 197 9.96 -23.86 1.70
N GLU A 198 9.36 -23.56 2.85
CA GLU A 198 9.12 -22.19 3.31
C GLU A 198 10.39 -21.48 3.79
N SER A 199 11.28 -22.18 4.50
CA SER A 199 12.49 -21.58 5.10
C SER A 199 13.64 -21.42 4.12
N LYS A 200 13.80 -22.34 3.18
CA LYS A 200 14.77 -22.30 2.08
C LYS A 200 14.29 -21.45 0.90
N GLY A 201 13.08 -20.88 0.97
CA GLY A 201 12.59 -19.88 0.01
C GLY A 201 12.09 -20.43 -1.32
N CYS A 202 11.68 -21.70 -1.38
CA CYS A 202 11.19 -22.33 -2.61
C CYS A 202 9.97 -21.59 -3.20
N PHE A 203 9.09 -21.05 -2.35
CA PHE A 203 7.95 -20.22 -2.74
C PHE A 203 8.34 -18.91 -3.42
N GLY A 204 9.59 -18.45 -3.28
CA GLY A 204 10.09 -17.26 -3.98
C GLY A 204 10.19 -17.47 -5.50
N CYS A 205 10.51 -18.68 -5.93
CA CYS A 205 10.68 -19.03 -7.34
C CYS A 205 9.53 -19.87 -7.87
N HIS A 206 9.06 -20.84 -7.10
CA HIS A 206 8.07 -21.83 -7.52
C HIS A 206 6.67 -21.51 -6.99
N MET A 207 5.68 -21.91 -7.77
CA MET A 207 4.30 -22.01 -7.34
C MET A 207 4.10 -23.33 -6.59
N LEU A 208 3.61 -23.28 -5.36
CA LEU A 208 3.23 -24.47 -4.59
C LEU A 208 1.82 -24.29 -4.03
N GLN A 209 0.97 -25.29 -4.22
CA GLN A 209 -0.43 -25.24 -3.79
C GLN A 209 -1.18 -24.01 -4.36
N GLY A 210 -0.82 -23.60 -5.58
CA GLY A 210 -1.42 -22.46 -6.27
C GLY A 210 -0.99 -21.08 -5.77
N LYS A 211 0.03 -20.98 -4.89
CA LYS A 211 0.65 -19.71 -4.45
C LYS A 211 2.17 -19.76 -4.56
N GLY A 212 2.82 -18.64 -4.92
CA GLY A 212 4.28 -18.56 -4.98
C GLY A 212 4.79 -17.85 -6.23
N GLY A 213 6.10 -17.96 -6.47
CA GLY A 213 6.78 -17.32 -7.59
C GLY A 213 6.48 -17.97 -8.94
N THR A 214 6.77 -17.25 -10.02
CA THR A 214 6.61 -17.71 -11.41
C THR A 214 7.94 -17.84 -12.16
N LEU A 215 9.07 -17.79 -11.45
CA LEU A 215 10.40 -17.91 -12.06
C LEU A 215 10.78 -19.38 -12.30
N GLY A 216 10.41 -20.25 -11.36
CA GLY A 216 10.51 -21.69 -11.49
C GLY A 216 9.21 -22.31 -12.02
N PRO A 217 9.24 -23.61 -12.39
CA PRO A 217 8.04 -24.34 -12.77
C PRO A 217 6.99 -24.37 -11.66
N ASP A 218 5.72 -24.44 -12.07
CA ASP A 218 4.61 -24.68 -11.16
C ASP A 218 4.68 -26.11 -10.61
N LEU A 219 4.85 -26.22 -9.29
CA LEU A 219 4.97 -27.48 -8.56
C LEU A 219 3.67 -27.87 -7.84
N THR A 220 2.58 -27.12 -8.04
CA THR A 220 1.30 -27.32 -7.37
C THR A 220 0.79 -28.76 -7.45
N TYR A 221 1.05 -29.45 -8.56
CA TYR A 221 0.67 -30.85 -8.78
C TYR A 221 1.86 -31.73 -9.19
N VAL A 222 3.09 -31.38 -8.77
CA VAL A 222 4.30 -32.14 -9.17
C VAL A 222 4.24 -33.61 -8.76
N GLY A 223 3.56 -33.95 -7.65
CA GLY A 223 3.39 -35.32 -7.20
C GLY A 223 2.56 -36.18 -8.14
N ASP A 224 1.71 -35.61 -8.99
CA ASP A 224 0.92 -36.35 -9.98
C ASP A 224 1.68 -36.65 -11.28
N LYS A 225 2.89 -36.09 -11.46
CA LYS A 225 3.70 -36.38 -12.64
C LYS A 225 4.06 -37.86 -12.70
N THR A 226 3.96 -38.41 -13.90
CA THR A 226 4.40 -39.75 -14.26
C THR A 226 5.91 -39.78 -14.48
N ARG A 227 6.50 -40.97 -14.46
CA ARG A 227 7.93 -41.15 -14.73
C ARG A 227 8.37 -40.54 -16.07
N HIS A 228 7.52 -40.56 -17.08
CA HIS A 228 7.83 -40.06 -18.43
C HIS A 228 7.91 -38.53 -18.51
N GLU A 229 7.43 -37.81 -17.50
CA GLU A 229 7.48 -36.35 -17.42
C GLU A 229 8.74 -35.83 -16.71
N PHE A 230 9.64 -36.73 -16.29
CA PHE A 230 10.95 -36.41 -15.72
C PHE A 230 12.07 -36.74 -16.70
N ASP A 231 13.07 -35.88 -16.78
CA ASP A 231 14.22 -36.06 -17.65
C ASP A 231 15.33 -36.86 -16.95
N PHE A 232 15.55 -38.10 -17.41
CA PHE A 232 16.61 -38.99 -16.92
C PHE A 232 17.85 -39.03 -17.83
N SER A 233 17.94 -38.16 -18.84
CA SER A 233 19.04 -38.19 -19.83
C SER A 233 20.41 -37.90 -19.22
N HIS A 234 20.45 -37.23 -18.07
CA HIS A 234 21.66 -36.88 -17.32
C HIS A 234 22.07 -37.90 -16.25
N PHE A 235 21.39 -39.05 -16.17
CA PHE A 235 21.67 -40.09 -15.18
C PHE A 235 22.66 -41.14 -15.74
N ALA A 236 23.61 -41.56 -14.92
CA ALA A 236 24.52 -42.65 -15.23
C ALA A 236 23.77 -43.97 -15.45
N LYS A 237 24.36 -44.91 -16.21
CA LYS A 237 23.70 -46.15 -16.61
C LYS A 237 23.27 -47.02 -15.41
N GLU A 238 23.94 -46.89 -14.28
CA GLU A 238 23.72 -47.66 -13.05
C GLU A 238 22.69 -47.01 -12.11
N GLU A 239 22.35 -45.73 -12.32
CA GLU A 239 21.49 -44.98 -11.40
C GLU A 239 19.98 -45.34 -11.53
N PRO A 240 19.19 -45.33 -10.43
CA PRO A 240 17.76 -45.60 -10.51
C PRO A 240 16.99 -44.59 -11.36
N ARG A 241 16.07 -45.06 -12.22
CA ARG A 241 15.15 -44.19 -12.99
C ARG A 241 13.81 -44.06 -12.29
N GLU A 242 13.86 -43.58 -11.05
CA GLU A 242 12.71 -43.44 -10.16
C GLU A 242 12.43 -41.96 -9.87
N ILE A 243 11.16 -41.57 -9.76
CA ILE A 243 10.76 -40.18 -9.50
C ILE A 243 11.32 -39.68 -8.16
N GLU A 244 11.27 -40.52 -7.12
CA GLU A 244 11.81 -40.19 -5.80
C GLU A 244 13.31 -39.88 -5.85
N TYR A 245 14.07 -40.71 -6.58
CA TYR A 245 15.50 -40.52 -6.73
C TYR A 245 15.82 -39.29 -7.58
N TRP A 246 15.02 -39.03 -8.62
CA TRP A 246 15.15 -37.82 -9.43
C TRP A 246 14.97 -36.55 -8.60
N LEU A 247 13.90 -36.48 -7.81
CA LEU A 247 13.61 -35.32 -6.95
C LEU A 247 14.72 -35.13 -5.92
N GLN A 248 15.13 -36.21 -5.25
CA GLN A 248 16.21 -36.15 -4.26
C GLN A 248 17.52 -35.66 -4.88
N LYS A 249 17.94 -36.23 -6.01
CA LYS A 249 19.18 -35.84 -6.70
C LYS A 249 19.09 -34.41 -7.24
N HIS A 250 17.93 -33.98 -7.74
CA HIS A 250 17.72 -32.60 -8.16
C HIS A 250 17.86 -31.58 -7.02
N PHE A 251 17.42 -31.92 -5.80
CA PHE A 251 17.62 -31.04 -4.63
C PHE A 251 19.08 -30.95 -4.18
N LEU A 252 19.85 -32.02 -4.34
CA LEU A 252 21.27 -32.07 -3.98
C LEU A 252 22.16 -31.45 -5.07
N GLU A 253 21.83 -31.67 -6.34
CA GLU A 253 22.66 -31.36 -7.51
C GLU A 253 21.80 -30.79 -8.66
N PRO A 254 21.15 -29.62 -8.47
CA PRO A 254 20.16 -29.10 -9.42
C PRO A 254 20.72 -28.85 -10.82
N THR A 255 21.96 -28.38 -10.92
CA THR A 255 22.61 -28.06 -12.21
C THR A 255 23.06 -29.29 -12.98
N GLU A 256 23.31 -30.41 -12.32
CA GLU A 256 23.65 -31.68 -12.98
C GLU A 256 22.38 -32.29 -13.61
N ILE A 257 21.28 -32.28 -12.86
CA ILE A 257 20.01 -32.86 -13.29
C ILE A 257 19.24 -31.96 -14.25
N SER A 258 19.39 -30.65 -14.13
CA SER A 258 18.74 -29.68 -15.00
C SER A 258 19.74 -28.61 -15.45
N PRO A 259 20.56 -28.92 -16.46
CA PRO A 259 21.56 -27.98 -16.98
C PRO A 259 20.91 -26.65 -17.40
N GLY A 260 21.48 -25.53 -16.93
CA GLY A 260 20.97 -24.19 -17.20
C GLY A 260 19.80 -23.74 -16.32
N THR A 261 19.45 -24.51 -15.27
CA THR A 261 18.46 -24.09 -14.28
C THR A 261 18.87 -22.81 -13.52
N LEU A 262 17.88 -22.02 -13.12
CA LEU A 262 18.05 -20.89 -12.20
C LEU A 262 18.01 -21.31 -10.73
N MET A 263 17.70 -22.59 -10.45
CA MET A 263 17.68 -23.13 -9.09
C MET A 263 19.11 -23.13 -8.54
N PRO A 264 19.39 -22.39 -7.45
CA PRO A 264 20.72 -22.38 -6.85
C PRO A 264 21.00 -23.71 -6.15
N ASP A 265 22.27 -23.97 -5.85
CA ASP A 265 22.63 -24.99 -4.88
C ASP A 265 22.01 -24.61 -3.52
N MET A 266 21.24 -25.54 -2.96
CA MET A 266 20.42 -25.32 -1.77
C MET A 266 21.15 -25.67 -0.46
N ASP A 267 22.37 -26.21 -0.56
CA ASP A 267 23.20 -26.68 0.56
C ASP A 267 22.36 -27.54 1.52
N LEU A 268 21.90 -28.68 1.00
CA LEU A 268 20.98 -29.59 1.69
C LEU A 268 21.68 -30.90 2.03
N GLY A 269 21.43 -31.40 3.24
CA GLY A 269 21.77 -32.76 3.60
C GLY A 269 20.82 -33.78 2.96
N ALA A 270 21.24 -35.04 2.86
CA ALA A 270 20.43 -36.13 2.31
C ALA A 270 19.06 -36.29 3.02
N SER A 271 19.00 -36.04 4.34
CA SER A 271 17.76 -36.08 5.12
C SER A 271 16.80 -34.93 4.75
N GLU A 272 17.32 -33.72 4.54
CA GLU A 272 16.51 -32.57 4.13
C GLU A 272 15.99 -32.74 2.70
N ALA A 273 16.82 -33.24 1.79
CA ALA A 273 16.42 -33.58 0.42
C ALA A 273 15.32 -34.66 0.41
N ASN A 274 15.38 -35.65 1.30
CA ASN A 274 14.32 -36.65 1.48
C ASN A 274 13.01 -36.03 1.98
N ALA A 275 13.07 -35.13 2.96
CA ALA A 275 11.89 -34.44 3.46
C ALA A 275 11.23 -33.57 2.37
N LEU A 276 12.02 -32.83 1.60
CA LEU A 276 11.53 -32.07 0.44
C LEU A 276 10.92 -32.98 -0.62
N THR A 277 11.54 -34.13 -0.90
CA THR A 277 11.00 -35.14 -1.83
C THR A 277 9.63 -35.65 -1.36
N ALA A 278 9.50 -35.99 -0.07
CA ALA A 278 8.23 -36.40 0.52
C ALA A 278 7.16 -35.31 0.37
N TYR A 279 7.53 -34.04 0.58
CA TYR A 279 6.63 -32.91 0.39
C TYR A 279 6.23 -32.74 -1.08
N MET A 280 7.16 -32.81 -2.04
CA MET A 280 6.83 -32.72 -3.48
C MET A 280 5.87 -33.83 -3.91
N LEU A 281 6.10 -35.07 -3.49
CA LEU A 281 5.21 -36.20 -3.77
C LEU A 281 3.80 -36.04 -3.19
N SER A 282 3.66 -35.17 -2.17
CA SER A 282 2.39 -34.85 -1.55
C SER A 282 1.62 -33.72 -2.27
N LEU A 283 2.26 -33.00 -3.19
CA LEU A 283 1.60 -31.95 -3.97
C LEU A 283 0.83 -32.59 -5.14
N ARG A 284 -0.40 -33.03 -4.84
CA ARG A 284 -1.28 -33.76 -5.76
C ARG A 284 -2.65 -33.10 -5.85
N ARG A 285 -3.37 -33.39 -6.93
CA ARG A 285 -4.76 -32.95 -7.07
C ARG A 285 -5.62 -33.61 -6.00
N PRO A 286 -6.41 -32.83 -5.24
CA PRO A 286 -7.30 -33.40 -4.25
C PRO A 286 -8.43 -34.18 -4.94
N VAL A 287 -8.69 -35.38 -4.45
CA VAL A 287 -9.82 -36.22 -4.86
C VAL A 287 -10.92 -36.01 -3.82
N ARG A 288 -12.03 -35.41 -4.26
CA ARG A 288 -13.17 -35.12 -3.39
C ARG A 288 -14.21 -36.22 -3.57
N VAL A 289 -14.40 -37.04 -2.54
CA VAL A 289 -15.48 -38.02 -2.48
C VAL A 289 -16.58 -37.51 -1.54
N PRO A 290 -17.79 -37.22 -2.05
CA PRO A 290 -18.85 -36.61 -1.25
C PRO A 290 -19.24 -37.39 0.01
N GLU A 291 -19.24 -38.74 -0.03
CA GLU A 291 -19.61 -39.57 1.13
C GLU A 291 -18.63 -39.52 2.31
N TYR A 292 -17.38 -39.07 2.13
CA TYR A 292 -16.32 -39.15 3.15
C TYR A 292 -15.96 -37.80 3.81
N ARG A 293 -16.80 -36.76 3.64
CA ARG A 293 -16.58 -35.36 4.08
C ARG A 293 -16.60 -35.08 5.59
N SER A 294 -16.80 -36.07 6.45
CA SER A 294 -17.35 -35.84 7.80
C SER A 294 -16.40 -35.26 8.87
N PHE A 295 -15.17 -34.82 8.56
CA PHE A 295 -14.22 -34.36 9.59
C PHE A 295 -13.47 -33.04 9.32
N GLU A 296 -13.70 -32.33 8.21
CA GLU A 296 -12.84 -31.19 7.80
C GLU A 296 -13.02 -29.87 8.59
N ASN A 297 -14.01 -29.73 9.47
CA ASN A 297 -14.45 -28.40 9.94
C ASN A 297 -13.94 -27.90 11.30
N LYS A 298 -12.74 -28.29 11.78
CA LYS A 298 -12.18 -27.73 13.04
C LYS A 298 -10.66 -27.58 13.07
N VAL A 299 -10.04 -26.98 12.06
CA VAL A 299 -8.65 -26.48 12.21
C VAL A 299 -8.70 -24.96 12.29
N ALA A 300 -8.20 -24.42 13.41
CA ALA A 300 -8.17 -22.99 13.66
C ALA A 300 -7.40 -22.25 12.56
N HIS A 301 -7.94 -21.15 12.05
CA HIS A 301 -7.21 -20.25 11.16
C HIS A 301 -5.95 -19.76 11.89
N VAL A 302 -4.77 -20.16 11.39
CA VAL A 302 -3.49 -19.64 11.87
C VAL A 302 -3.39 -18.19 11.40
N GLU A 303 -3.16 -17.26 12.32
CA GLU A 303 -2.99 -15.84 12.03
C GLU A 303 -1.76 -15.63 11.12
N VAL A 304 -2.01 -15.16 9.90
CA VAL A 304 -0.96 -14.95 8.90
C VAL A 304 -0.42 -13.54 9.05
N THR A 305 0.87 -13.41 9.40
CA THR A 305 1.53 -12.10 9.54
C THR A 305 2.25 -11.67 8.27
N GLY A 306 2.38 -10.35 8.05
CA GLY A 306 3.17 -9.79 6.95
C GLY A 306 4.62 -10.26 6.93
N LYS A 307 5.23 -10.42 8.11
CA LYS A 307 6.58 -10.98 8.26
C LYS A 307 6.67 -12.43 7.77
N HIS A 308 5.69 -13.26 8.09
CA HIS A 308 5.66 -14.65 7.63
C HIS A 308 5.50 -14.70 6.10
N LEU A 309 4.56 -13.94 5.53
CA LEU A 309 4.35 -13.84 4.09
C LEU A 309 5.60 -13.33 3.35
N TYR A 310 6.26 -12.30 3.88
CA TYR A 310 7.48 -11.76 3.30
C TYR A 310 8.62 -12.80 3.31
N ARG A 311 8.85 -13.47 4.45
CA ARG A 311 9.89 -14.50 4.56
C ARG A 311 9.68 -15.65 3.58
N LYS A 312 8.42 -16.07 3.43
CA LYS A 312 8.03 -17.16 2.54
C LYS A 312 8.24 -16.81 1.07
N ASN A 313 7.84 -15.62 0.64
CA ASN A 313 7.72 -15.28 -0.78
C ASN A 313 8.83 -14.36 -1.30
N CYS A 314 9.39 -13.48 -0.46
CA CYS A 314 10.23 -12.38 -0.91
C CYS A 314 11.69 -12.49 -0.45
N ALA A 315 11.94 -13.09 0.72
CA ALA A 315 13.24 -13.04 1.37
C ALA A 315 14.35 -13.79 0.62
N SER A 316 14.04 -14.79 -0.20
CA SER A 316 15.03 -15.48 -1.04
C SER A 316 15.75 -14.51 -1.98
N CYS A 317 15.02 -13.52 -2.52
CA CYS A 317 15.54 -12.49 -3.41
C CYS A 317 15.89 -11.17 -2.70
N HIS A 318 15.16 -10.77 -1.66
CA HIS A 318 15.34 -9.45 -1.04
C HIS A 318 16.09 -9.48 0.31
N GLY A 319 16.47 -10.67 0.79
CA GLY A 319 17.08 -10.85 2.11
C GLY A 319 16.02 -10.90 3.22
N MET A 320 16.41 -11.42 4.38
CA MET A 320 15.47 -11.71 5.48
C MET A 320 14.89 -10.44 6.11
N ASN A 321 15.64 -9.34 6.10
CA ASN A 321 15.16 -8.03 6.56
C ASN A 321 15.25 -6.97 5.47
N GLY A 322 15.20 -7.39 4.19
CA GLY A 322 15.20 -6.46 3.06
C GLY A 322 16.57 -5.89 2.70
N GLU A 323 17.66 -6.42 3.25
CA GLU A 323 19.04 -5.93 3.05
C GLU A 323 19.65 -6.19 1.67
N GLN A 324 18.90 -6.74 0.69
CA GLN A 324 19.35 -7.30 -0.59
C GLN A 324 19.96 -8.71 -0.42
N SER A 325 19.67 -9.63 -1.36
CA SER A 325 20.33 -10.94 -1.42
C SER A 325 21.07 -11.15 -2.74
N GLU A 326 22.12 -11.96 -2.73
CA GLU A 326 22.88 -12.31 -3.93
C GLU A 326 22.30 -13.58 -4.54
N VAL A 327 21.34 -13.42 -5.45
CA VAL A 327 20.88 -14.53 -6.30
C VAL A 327 21.64 -14.48 -7.63
N PRO A 328 22.34 -15.56 -8.04
CA PRO A 328 23.11 -15.57 -9.28
C PRO A 328 22.26 -15.14 -10.48
N GLY A 329 22.73 -14.12 -11.21
CA GLY A 329 22.04 -13.59 -12.40
C GLY A 329 20.81 -12.71 -12.12
N ILE A 330 20.36 -12.56 -10.87
CA ILE A 330 19.18 -11.78 -10.50
C ILE A 330 19.60 -10.61 -9.59
N ARG A 331 19.44 -9.37 -10.07
CA ARG A 331 19.74 -8.16 -9.28
C ARG A 331 18.52 -7.72 -8.48
N THR A 332 18.64 -7.70 -7.16
CA THR A 332 17.55 -7.33 -6.25
C THR A 332 17.90 -6.05 -5.49
N PRO A 333 16.98 -5.07 -5.39
CA PRO A 333 17.21 -3.88 -4.58
C PRO A 333 16.99 -4.19 -3.09
N ALA A 334 17.75 -3.49 -2.23
CA ALA A 334 17.48 -3.45 -0.79
C ALA A 334 16.15 -2.71 -0.53
N LEU A 335 15.21 -3.41 0.09
CA LEU A 335 13.88 -2.90 0.43
C LEU A 335 13.87 -2.11 1.74
N ASN A 336 14.83 -2.37 2.63
CA ASN A 336 14.98 -1.68 3.91
C ASN A 336 15.79 -0.38 3.82
N ASN A 337 16.06 0.11 2.61
CA ASN A 337 16.79 1.36 2.42
C ASN A 337 15.96 2.55 2.96
N ALA A 338 16.53 3.30 3.89
CA ALA A 338 15.84 4.38 4.59
C ALA A 338 15.34 5.50 3.64
N ASP A 339 16.13 5.86 2.62
CA ASP A 339 15.75 6.88 1.64
C ASP A 339 14.59 6.38 0.75
N ALA A 340 14.61 5.10 0.36
CA ALA A 340 13.55 4.48 -0.42
C ALA A 340 12.25 4.37 0.38
N LEU A 341 12.31 3.92 1.64
CA LEU A 341 11.15 3.83 2.54
C LEU A 341 10.57 5.22 2.89
N ALA A 342 11.39 6.27 2.87
CA ALA A 342 10.94 7.65 3.07
C ALA A 342 10.29 8.26 1.82
N ALA A 343 10.69 7.82 0.63
CA ALA A 343 10.22 8.37 -0.64
C ALA A 343 9.08 7.57 -1.29
N ALA A 344 9.00 6.27 -1.04
CA ALA A 344 7.99 5.37 -1.60
C ALA A 344 6.85 5.14 -0.60
N ASP A 345 5.62 5.39 -1.05
CA ASP A 345 4.41 5.14 -0.28
C ASP A 345 3.92 3.68 -0.39
N ALA A 346 2.87 3.35 0.36
CA ALA A 346 2.27 2.00 0.35
C ALA A 346 1.78 1.60 -1.06
N ASP A 347 1.27 2.56 -1.82
CA ASP A 347 0.70 2.34 -3.15
C ASP A 347 1.79 1.96 -4.16
N TYR A 348 2.97 2.57 -4.07
CA TYR A 348 4.14 2.18 -4.86
C TYR A 348 4.52 0.72 -4.63
N TYR A 349 4.66 0.29 -3.38
CA TYR A 349 5.00 -1.10 -3.06
C TYR A 349 3.89 -2.07 -3.48
N ARG A 350 2.62 -1.72 -3.21
CA ARG A 350 1.46 -2.52 -3.61
C ARG A 350 1.43 -2.76 -5.12
N SER A 351 1.64 -1.70 -5.91
CA SER A 351 1.64 -1.78 -7.37
C SER A 351 2.74 -2.71 -7.90
N ILE A 352 3.96 -2.60 -7.37
CA ILE A 352 5.07 -3.47 -7.77
C ILE A 352 4.83 -4.93 -7.38
N ILE A 353 4.28 -5.20 -6.19
CA ILE A 353 3.98 -6.57 -5.77
C ILE A 353 2.87 -7.15 -6.65
N LEU A 354 1.80 -6.38 -6.91
CA LEU A 354 0.67 -6.83 -7.73
C LEU A 354 1.10 -7.18 -9.16
N HIS A 355 1.80 -6.26 -9.82
CA HIS A 355 2.04 -6.31 -11.27
C HIS A 355 3.45 -6.73 -11.65
N GLY A 356 4.34 -6.90 -10.67
CA GLY A 356 5.75 -7.05 -10.92
C GLY A 356 6.35 -5.75 -11.44
N ARG A 357 7.56 -5.83 -11.99
CA ARG A 357 8.22 -4.68 -12.59
C ARG A 357 8.65 -4.99 -14.02
N SER A 358 7.99 -4.35 -14.97
CA SER A 358 8.29 -4.49 -16.40
C SER A 358 9.75 -4.15 -16.71
N GLY A 359 10.42 -5.01 -17.48
CA GLY A 359 11.84 -4.88 -17.81
C GLY A 359 12.82 -5.30 -16.70
N SER A 360 12.35 -5.92 -15.62
CA SER A 360 13.22 -6.56 -14.61
C SER A 360 12.75 -7.98 -14.27
N THR A 361 13.55 -8.70 -13.47
CA THR A 361 13.28 -10.07 -13.00
C THR A 361 12.32 -10.14 -11.81
N MET A 362 11.65 -9.03 -11.45
CA MET A 362 10.71 -8.99 -10.32
C MET A 362 9.33 -9.47 -10.82
N PRO A 363 8.88 -10.67 -10.44
CA PRO A 363 7.63 -11.23 -10.95
C PRO A 363 6.41 -10.54 -10.32
N ALA A 364 5.27 -10.72 -10.96
CA ALA A 364 3.98 -10.30 -10.45
C ALA A 364 3.44 -11.30 -9.43
N TRP A 365 2.95 -10.83 -8.30
CA TRP A 365 2.45 -11.66 -7.21
C TRP A 365 0.93 -11.63 -7.04
N GLY A 366 0.24 -10.75 -7.77
CA GLY A 366 -1.21 -10.64 -7.71
C GLY A 366 -1.97 -11.85 -8.30
N PRO A 367 -3.32 -11.77 -8.33
CA PRO A 367 -4.18 -12.82 -8.88
C PRO A 367 -3.81 -13.23 -10.31
N GLY A 368 -3.80 -14.52 -10.60
CA GLY A 368 -3.45 -15.10 -11.91
C GLY A 368 -1.94 -15.18 -12.19
N LYS A 369 -1.11 -14.63 -11.31
CA LYS A 369 0.34 -14.79 -11.30
C LYS A 369 0.72 -15.47 -9.99
N GLY A 370 1.30 -14.77 -9.01
CA GLY A 370 1.65 -15.35 -7.70
C GLY A 370 0.47 -15.69 -6.77
N ASN A 371 -0.75 -15.27 -7.11
CA ASN A 371 -1.99 -15.56 -6.37
C ASN A 371 -1.99 -15.12 -4.90
N LEU A 372 -1.24 -14.06 -4.56
CA LEU A 372 -1.45 -13.35 -3.31
C LEU A 372 -2.72 -12.49 -3.39
N SER A 373 -3.54 -12.57 -2.34
CA SER A 373 -4.69 -11.70 -2.16
C SER A 373 -4.27 -10.26 -1.87
N THR A 374 -5.18 -9.29 -2.07
CA THR A 374 -4.91 -7.89 -1.78
C THR A 374 -4.57 -7.68 -0.30
N GLU A 375 -5.25 -8.40 0.59
CA GLU A 375 -5.01 -8.36 2.04
C GLU A 375 -3.62 -8.92 2.41
N GLU A 376 -3.21 -10.03 1.79
CA GLU A 376 -1.85 -10.58 1.98
C GLU A 376 -0.77 -9.61 1.48
N ILE A 377 -1.02 -8.92 0.36
CA ILE A 377 -0.12 -7.90 -0.17
C ILE A 377 -0.03 -6.72 0.78
N ASP A 378 -1.15 -6.24 1.32
CA ASP A 378 -1.16 -5.15 2.30
C ASP A 378 -0.40 -5.51 3.58
N LEU A 379 -0.51 -6.75 4.05
CA LEU A 379 0.28 -7.26 5.18
C LEU A 379 1.79 -7.24 4.86
N ILE A 380 2.19 -7.65 3.66
CA ILE A 380 3.60 -7.58 3.22
C ILE A 380 4.07 -6.12 3.14
N VAL A 381 3.28 -5.23 2.53
CA VAL A 381 3.60 -3.79 2.43
C VAL A 381 3.77 -3.17 3.81
N GLY A 382 2.85 -3.46 4.74
CA GLY A 382 2.96 -3.02 6.13
C GLY A 382 4.24 -3.52 6.80
N HIS A 383 4.65 -4.76 6.54
CA HIS A 383 5.92 -5.28 7.04
C HIS A 383 7.14 -4.56 6.44
N ILE A 384 7.16 -4.33 5.12
CA ILE A 384 8.25 -3.58 4.46
C ILE A 384 8.36 -2.17 5.06
N GLN A 385 7.22 -1.51 5.24
CA GLN A 385 7.16 -0.16 5.84
C GLN A 385 7.59 -0.14 7.30
N SER A 386 7.40 -1.24 8.05
CA SER A 386 7.83 -1.35 9.45
C SER A 386 9.35 -1.27 9.65
N TRP A 387 10.15 -1.44 8.59
CA TRP A 387 11.60 -1.23 8.66
C TRP A 387 12.00 0.25 8.68
N GLN A 388 11.07 1.15 8.41
CA GLN A 388 11.31 2.57 8.54
C GLN A 388 11.51 2.90 10.02
N ARG A 389 12.66 3.50 10.36
CA ARG A 389 12.89 3.98 11.73
C ARG A 389 11.88 5.08 12.07
N GLU A 390 11.36 5.05 13.30
CA GLU A 390 10.57 6.15 13.84
C GLU A 390 11.44 7.40 13.92
N GLY A 391 10.89 8.52 13.41
CA GLY A 391 11.54 9.82 13.50
C GLY A 391 11.56 10.36 14.92
N ALA A 392 12.36 11.39 15.17
CA ALA A 392 12.32 12.13 16.42
C ALA A 392 10.89 12.55 16.81
N GLU A 393 10.58 12.55 18.10
CA GLU A 393 9.33 13.13 18.60
C GLU A 393 9.34 14.64 18.36
N VAL A 394 8.29 15.13 17.71
CA VAL A 394 8.14 16.54 17.33
C VAL A 394 8.11 17.42 18.58
N GLU A 395 7.47 16.93 19.63
CA GLU A 395 7.30 17.60 20.92
C GLU A 395 8.64 17.85 21.63
N ALA A 396 9.66 17.03 21.35
CA ALA A 396 11.00 17.17 21.90
C ALA A 396 11.89 18.15 21.10
N VAL A 397 11.37 18.74 20.01
CA VAL A 397 12.10 19.70 19.18
C VAL A 397 11.88 21.13 19.68
N HIS A 398 12.98 21.80 20.00
CA HIS A 398 12.99 23.13 20.59
C HIS A 398 14.06 24.00 19.92
N ALA A 399 13.64 25.03 19.18
CA ALA A 399 14.54 25.88 18.41
C ALA A 399 15.49 26.72 19.30
N ASP A 400 15.08 27.03 20.52
CA ASP A 400 15.87 27.74 21.53
C ASP A 400 16.95 26.86 22.19
N ALA A 401 16.79 25.54 22.15
CA ALA A 401 17.77 24.57 22.63
C ALA A 401 18.76 24.09 21.55
N GLY A 402 18.63 24.57 20.31
CA GLY A 402 19.46 24.14 19.18
C GLY A 402 20.76 24.93 19.02
N ASP A 403 21.84 24.27 18.61
CA ASP A 403 23.10 24.90 18.25
C ASP A 403 23.08 25.35 16.78
N VAL A 404 23.09 26.67 16.57
CA VAL A 404 23.05 27.31 15.25
C VAL A 404 24.22 26.88 14.34
N LYS A 405 25.41 26.60 14.88
CA LYS A 405 26.57 26.18 14.07
C LYS A 405 26.40 24.75 13.57
N ILE A 406 25.94 23.85 14.44
CA ILE A 406 25.62 22.46 14.08
C ILE A 406 24.47 22.45 13.09
N GLY A 407 23.43 23.23 13.37
CA GLY A 407 22.26 23.42 12.51
C GLY A 407 22.62 23.89 11.11
N ARG A 408 23.55 24.85 11.00
CA ARG A 408 24.07 25.30 9.70
C ARG A 408 24.77 24.18 8.93
N ALA A 409 25.59 23.37 9.59
CA ALA A 409 26.28 22.26 8.94
C ALA A 409 25.30 21.19 8.48
N LEU A 410 24.36 20.79 9.33
CA LEU A 410 23.31 19.82 9.02
C LEU A 410 22.41 20.32 7.90
N PHE A 411 21.93 21.57 7.99
CA PHE A 411 21.11 22.18 6.95
C PHE A 411 21.86 22.22 5.63
N GLY A 412 23.14 22.64 5.61
CA GLY A 412 23.95 22.67 4.40
C GLY A 412 24.13 21.30 3.74
N GLY A 413 24.31 20.24 4.53
CA GLY A 413 24.50 18.87 4.03
C GLY A 413 23.21 18.17 3.58
N LEU A 414 22.11 18.39 4.30
CA LEU A 414 20.85 17.65 4.11
C LEU A 414 19.82 18.46 3.30
N CYS A 415 19.66 19.74 3.63
CA CYS A 415 18.60 20.60 3.11
C CYS A 415 19.10 21.50 1.97
N GLY A 416 20.35 21.93 2.03
CA GLY A 416 20.93 22.97 1.17
C GLY A 416 21.01 22.56 -0.30
N ASN A 417 21.07 21.26 -0.58
CA ASN A 417 21.05 20.73 -1.96
C ASN A 417 19.73 21.01 -2.70
N CYS A 418 18.63 21.24 -1.97
CA CYS A 418 17.35 21.62 -2.56
C CYS A 418 16.97 23.07 -2.23
N HIS A 419 17.22 23.51 -1.00
CA HIS A 419 16.77 24.81 -0.48
C HIS A 419 17.83 25.93 -0.53
N GLY A 420 19.01 25.67 -1.13
CA GLY A 420 20.13 26.61 -1.11
C GLY A 420 20.88 26.60 0.22
N ARG A 421 22.18 26.94 0.23
CA ARG A 421 23.03 26.79 1.44
C ARG A 421 22.62 27.71 2.59
N SER A 422 21.95 28.82 2.27
CA SER A 422 21.43 29.80 3.22
C SER A 422 19.90 29.90 3.14
N GLY A 423 19.22 28.85 2.66
CA GLY A 423 17.76 28.78 2.55
C GLY A 423 17.17 29.65 1.45
N GLU A 424 17.97 30.19 0.54
CA GLU A 424 17.56 31.08 -0.56
C GLU A 424 16.63 30.44 -1.60
N GLY A 425 16.46 29.12 -1.55
CA GLY A 425 15.63 28.36 -2.48
C GLY A 425 16.41 27.80 -3.66
N GLY A 426 15.69 27.18 -4.60
CA GLY A 426 16.24 26.51 -5.77
C GLY A 426 15.26 25.47 -6.29
N ILE A 427 15.61 24.19 -6.20
CA ILE A 427 14.69 23.06 -6.46
C ILE A 427 13.56 23.04 -5.41
N GLY A 428 13.90 23.35 -4.16
CA GLY A 428 12.96 23.54 -3.06
C GLY A 428 12.65 25.02 -2.82
N ASN A 429 11.51 25.29 -2.17
CA ASN A 429 11.09 26.66 -1.83
C ASN A 429 12.14 27.40 -0.99
N ALA A 430 12.21 28.73 -1.14
CA ALA A 430 13.04 29.57 -0.28
C ALA A 430 12.57 29.52 1.18
N LEU A 431 13.41 28.96 2.05
CA LEU A 431 13.14 28.78 3.49
C LEU A 431 13.61 29.97 4.33
N ASN A 432 14.51 30.80 3.81
CA ASN A 432 14.93 32.05 4.47
C ASN A 432 13.95 33.22 4.22
N SER A 433 12.81 32.95 3.58
CA SER A 433 11.78 33.95 3.33
C SER A 433 11.22 34.50 4.66
N PRO A 434 11.32 35.82 4.91
CA PRO A 434 10.77 36.45 6.10
C PRO A 434 9.28 36.16 6.33
N ASN A 435 8.51 36.06 5.25
CA ASN A 435 7.07 35.78 5.32
C ASN A 435 6.79 34.31 5.67
N PHE A 436 7.61 33.38 5.18
CA PHE A 436 7.48 31.95 5.50
C PHE A 436 7.82 31.70 6.97
N LEU A 437 9.00 32.14 7.42
CA LEU A 437 9.44 31.94 8.81
C LEU A 437 8.55 32.68 9.80
N ALA A 438 7.94 33.79 9.40
CA ALA A 438 6.98 34.50 10.21
C ALA A 438 5.76 33.63 10.57
N ILE A 439 5.26 32.77 9.68
CA ILE A 439 4.04 31.97 9.90
C ILE A 439 4.32 30.51 10.27
N ALA A 440 5.46 29.97 9.87
CA ALA A 440 5.89 28.63 10.21
C ALA A 440 6.20 28.56 11.71
N SER A 441 5.49 27.70 12.46
CA SER A 441 5.82 27.41 13.86
C SER A 441 7.02 26.44 13.95
N ASP A 442 7.70 26.39 15.10
CA ASP A 442 8.79 25.42 15.30
C ASP A 442 8.28 23.99 15.16
N ARG A 443 7.08 23.73 15.68
CA ARG A 443 6.36 22.47 15.50
C ARG A 443 6.15 22.14 14.02
N PHE A 444 5.68 23.09 13.22
CA PHE A 444 5.46 22.88 11.78
C PHE A 444 6.78 22.60 11.04
N LEU A 445 7.86 23.31 11.38
CA LEU A 445 9.18 23.08 10.80
C LEU A 445 9.71 21.69 11.20
N ALA A 446 9.59 21.32 12.47
CA ALA A 446 9.96 20.01 12.99
C ALA A 446 9.19 18.87 12.32
N GLU A 447 7.85 18.96 12.26
CA GLU A 447 6.99 17.98 11.57
C GLU A 447 7.39 17.83 10.11
N THR A 448 7.62 18.95 9.42
CA THR A 448 8.01 18.94 8.01
C THR A 448 9.38 18.31 7.80
N ILE A 449 10.34 18.52 8.69
CA ILE A 449 11.67 17.91 8.61
C ILE A 449 11.59 16.40 8.90
N ILE A 450 10.87 16.02 9.95
CA ILE A 450 10.80 14.63 10.43
C ILE A 450 9.95 13.77 9.49
N GLN A 451 8.74 14.22 9.17
CA GLN A 451 7.75 13.45 8.39
C GLN A 451 7.80 13.74 6.90
N GLY A 452 8.45 14.84 6.49
CA GLY A 452 8.38 15.31 5.11
C GLY A 452 7.02 15.94 4.80
N ARG A 453 6.76 16.15 3.51
CA ARG A 453 5.45 16.57 3.01
C ARG A 453 4.95 15.54 2.00
N PRO A 454 3.92 14.75 2.35
CA PRO A 454 3.36 13.73 1.47
C PRO A 454 3.13 14.25 0.05
N GLY A 455 3.46 13.43 -0.95
CA GLY A 455 3.41 13.71 -2.38
C GLY A 455 4.38 14.79 -2.90
N THR A 456 5.13 15.51 -2.08
CA THR A 456 6.12 16.48 -2.60
C THR A 456 7.52 15.85 -2.69
N ALA A 457 8.48 16.55 -3.30
CA ALA A 457 9.89 16.14 -3.27
C ALA A 457 10.55 16.28 -1.87
N MET A 458 9.86 16.89 -0.90
CA MET A 458 10.32 17.02 0.49
C MET A 458 10.06 15.72 1.26
N ALA A 459 11.01 14.79 1.19
CA ALA A 459 10.99 13.56 1.96
C ALA A 459 11.24 13.83 3.47
N GLY A 460 10.76 12.92 4.31
CA GLY A 460 10.98 12.97 5.76
C GLY A 460 12.36 12.44 6.16
N TRP A 461 13.01 13.14 7.07
CA TRP A 461 14.33 12.81 7.61
C TRP A 461 14.21 12.05 8.93
N LYS A 462 13.52 10.90 8.91
CA LYS A 462 13.19 10.09 10.11
C LYS A 462 14.40 9.48 10.84
N HIS A 463 15.61 9.64 10.32
CA HIS A 463 16.83 9.18 10.99
C HIS A 463 17.48 10.26 11.87
N LEU A 464 17.01 11.51 11.82
CA LEU A 464 17.53 12.60 12.65
C LEU A 464 17.01 12.50 14.08
N SER A 465 17.86 12.80 15.05
CA SER A 465 17.47 12.93 16.46
C SER A 465 16.72 14.24 16.70
N ALA A 466 15.95 14.32 17.79
CA ALA A 466 15.25 15.55 18.17
C ALA A 466 16.22 16.73 18.29
N GLN A 467 17.42 16.50 18.84
CA GLN A 467 18.45 17.53 18.94
C GLN A 467 18.92 18.00 17.56
N SER A 468 19.19 17.09 16.62
CA SER A 468 19.60 17.47 15.26
C SER A 468 18.53 18.29 14.54
N VAL A 469 17.26 17.96 14.75
CA VAL A 469 16.15 18.76 14.20
C VAL A 469 16.07 20.12 14.90
N SER A 470 16.23 20.18 16.22
CA SER A 470 16.31 21.44 16.99
C SER A 470 17.42 22.35 16.48
N ASP A 471 18.61 21.81 16.22
CA ASP A 471 19.75 22.56 15.67
C ASP A 471 19.40 23.16 14.30
N ILE A 472 18.80 22.37 13.41
CA ILE A 472 18.36 22.82 12.08
C ILE A 472 17.32 23.94 12.19
N VAL A 473 16.30 23.77 13.03
CA VAL A 473 15.25 24.79 13.23
C VAL A 473 15.85 26.05 13.85
N ALA A 474 16.76 25.93 14.81
CA ALA A 474 17.48 27.06 15.41
C ALA A 474 18.25 27.87 14.35
N TYR A 475 18.95 27.19 13.43
CA TYR A 475 19.61 27.84 12.31
C TYR A 475 18.62 28.55 11.38
N MET A 476 17.51 27.90 11.01
CA MET A 476 16.48 28.52 10.18
C MET A 476 15.90 29.78 10.82
N ARG A 477 15.74 29.79 12.15
CA ARG A 477 15.26 30.95 12.91
C ARG A 477 16.22 32.14 12.90
N THR A 478 17.50 31.95 12.57
CA THR A 478 18.43 33.08 12.41
C THR A 478 18.08 33.99 11.21
N TRP A 479 17.29 33.50 10.26
CA TRP A 479 16.80 34.30 9.12
C TRP A 479 15.51 35.05 9.42
N GLN A 480 14.88 34.81 10.58
CA GLN A 480 13.63 35.47 10.94
C GLN A 480 13.89 36.92 11.40
N PRO A 481 13.20 37.93 10.81
CA PRO A 481 13.38 39.31 11.24
C PRO A 481 12.84 39.56 12.66
N VAL A 482 13.42 40.56 13.33
CA VAL A 482 13.12 40.94 14.72
C VAL A 482 11.62 41.21 14.92
N ALA A 483 11.00 40.48 15.84
CA ALA A 483 9.59 40.64 16.17
C ALA A 483 9.30 42.04 16.75
N SER A 484 8.35 42.77 16.15
CA SER A 484 7.83 44.01 16.74
C SER A 484 7.11 43.74 18.06
N SER A 485 7.11 44.72 18.98
CA SER A 485 6.40 44.62 20.27
C SER A 485 5.31 45.69 20.36
N TYR A 486 4.09 45.29 20.72
CA TYR A 486 2.98 46.23 20.93
C TYR A 486 3.32 47.32 21.95
N GLN A 487 4.08 47.01 23.00
CA GLN A 487 4.46 48.02 24.01
C GLN A 487 5.38 49.09 23.41
N SER A 488 6.28 48.70 22.51
CA SER A 488 7.14 49.64 21.80
C SER A 488 6.34 50.52 20.83
N VAL A 489 5.43 49.91 20.06
CA VAL A 489 4.49 50.61 19.17
C VAL A 489 3.64 51.62 19.94
N LYS A 490 3.05 51.21 21.08
CA LYS A 490 2.21 52.05 21.93
C LYS A 490 2.96 53.29 22.45
N ARG A 491 4.22 53.15 22.87
CA ARG A 491 5.05 54.31 23.29
C ARG A 491 5.28 55.28 22.13
N LYS A 492 5.57 54.76 20.94
CA LYS A 492 5.88 55.59 19.75
C LYS A 492 4.67 56.35 19.23
N LEU A 493 3.47 55.79 19.33
CA LEU A 493 2.21 56.44 18.93
C LEU A 493 1.85 57.70 19.75
N GLN A 494 2.62 58.05 20.79
CA GLN A 494 2.46 59.31 21.52
C GLN A 494 2.76 60.56 20.66
N ASN A 495 3.52 60.43 19.55
CA ASN A 495 3.84 61.53 18.62
C ASN A 495 3.35 61.25 17.18
N PRO A 496 2.02 61.22 16.93
CA PRO A 496 1.45 60.62 15.71
C PRO A 496 1.63 61.44 14.43
N LYS A 497 1.78 62.78 14.50
CA LYS A 497 1.83 63.65 13.30
C LYS A 497 3.07 63.37 12.43
N THR A 498 4.25 63.25 13.04
CA THR A 498 5.50 62.96 12.32
C THR A 498 5.51 61.53 11.78
N LEU A 499 4.94 60.59 12.54
CA LEU A 499 4.80 59.18 12.16
C LEU A 499 3.85 58.99 10.98
N ALA A 500 2.74 59.72 10.91
CA ALA A 500 1.78 59.61 9.81
C ALA A 500 2.40 59.94 8.44
N ARG A 501 3.37 60.86 8.38
CA ARG A 501 4.09 61.17 7.14
C ARG A 501 4.97 60.01 6.67
N VAL A 502 5.69 59.36 7.59
CA VAL A 502 6.47 58.15 7.29
C VAL A 502 5.55 56.99 6.92
N GLY A 503 4.43 56.86 7.64
CA GLY A 503 3.42 55.84 7.45
C GLY A 503 2.75 55.91 6.07
N ARG A 504 2.56 57.12 5.52
CA ARG A 504 2.06 57.30 4.15
C ARG A 504 2.95 56.59 3.12
N SER A 505 4.26 56.85 3.17
CA SER A 505 5.21 56.22 2.23
C SER A 505 5.20 54.68 2.35
N LEU A 506 5.15 54.17 3.57
CA LEU A 506 5.04 52.72 3.82
C LEU A 506 3.70 52.15 3.33
N TYR A 507 2.60 52.88 3.52
CA TYR A 507 1.27 52.48 3.11
C TYR A 507 1.14 52.44 1.58
N ASP A 508 1.65 53.46 0.88
CA ASP A 508 1.61 53.55 -0.58
C ASP A 508 2.34 52.37 -1.23
N GLY A 509 3.48 51.96 -0.66
CA GLY A 509 4.28 50.84 -1.18
C GLY A 509 3.81 49.44 -0.77
N LYS A 510 3.01 49.29 0.30
CA LYS A 510 2.66 47.96 0.86
C LYS A 510 1.17 47.68 0.97
N CYS A 511 0.36 48.69 1.27
CA CYS A 511 -1.04 48.55 1.68
C CYS A 511 -2.04 49.06 0.63
N ALA A 512 -1.68 50.13 -0.09
CA ALA A 512 -2.56 50.80 -1.04
C ALA A 512 -3.02 49.92 -2.21
N VAL A 513 -2.22 48.91 -2.58
CA VAL A 513 -2.57 47.94 -3.64
C VAL A 513 -3.88 47.19 -3.35
N CYS A 514 -4.15 46.89 -2.07
CA CYS A 514 -5.38 46.22 -1.66
C CYS A 514 -6.41 47.21 -1.09
N HIS A 515 -5.97 48.16 -0.26
CA HIS A 515 -6.86 49.03 0.50
C HIS A 515 -7.14 50.39 -0.17
N GLY A 516 -6.58 50.64 -1.35
CA GLY A 516 -6.69 51.91 -2.09
C GLY A 516 -5.81 53.01 -1.52
N GLN A 517 -5.40 53.97 -2.36
CA GLN A 517 -4.48 55.07 -1.98
C GLN A 517 -4.96 55.87 -0.75
N ASP A 518 -6.26 56.12 -0.66
CA ASP A 518 -6.85 56.88 0.45
C ASP A 518 -7.61 55.98 1.46
N GLY A 519 -7.30 54.69 1.50
CA GLY A 519 -8.02 53.72 2.34
C GLY A 519 -9.47 53.46 1.90
N LYS A 520 -9.83 53.83 0.67
CA LYS A 520 -11.18 53.69 0.11
C LYS A 520 -11.60 52.24 -0.20
N GLY A 521 -10.70 51.28 -0.02
CA GLY A 521 -10.93 49.85 -0.30
C GLY A 521 -10.61 49.47 -1.74
N GLY A 522 -10.96 48.24 -2.09
CA GLY A 522 -10.71 47.60 -3.39
C GLY A 522 -10.76 46.08 -3.24
N ILE A 523 -9.61 45.43 -3.39
CA ILE A 523 -9.41 44.01 -3.05
C ILE A 523 -9.55 43.81 -1.52
N GLY A 524 -8.99 44.73 -0.75
CA GLY A 524 -9.09 44.78 0.71
C GLY A 524 -10.27 45.63 1.18
N ILE A 525 -10.62 45.49 2.47
CA ILE A 525 -11.70 46.28 3.08
C ILE A 525 -11.38 47.78 3.03
N GLN A 526 -12.44 48.60 2.99
CA GLN A 526 -12.34 50.03 3.17
C GLN A 526 -11.83 50.37 4.59
N LEU A 527 -10.71 51.07 4.68
CA LEU A 527 -10.07 51.43 5.95
C LEU A 527 -10.42 52.85 6.42
N ASN A 528 -10.86 53.73 5.52
CA ASN A 528 -11.17 55.12 5.83
C ASN A 528 -12.60 55.34 6.36
N THR A 529 -13.23 54.31 6.94
CA THR A 529 -14.59 54.41 7.46
C THR A 529 -14.62 54.85 8.94
N PRO A 530 -15.52 55.76 9.32
CA PRO A 530 -15.73 56.12 10.72
C PRO A 530 -16.08 54.91 11.59
N ASP A 531 -16.85 53.95 11.07
CA ASP A 531 -17.27 52.75 11.80
C ASP A 531 -16.09 51.83 12.18
N LEU A 532 -15.03 51.82 11.38
CA LEU A 532 -13.80 51.11 11.73
C LEU A 532 -12.91 51.97 12.63
N LEU A 533 -12.53 53.16 12.17
CA LEU A 533 -11.47 53.96 12.77
C LEU A 533 -11.85 54.63 14.08
N ARG A 534 -13.15 54.84 14.34
CA ARG A 534 -13.60 55.37 15.63
C ARG A 534 -13.70 54.29 16.70
N VAL A 535 -13.91 53.04 16.32
CA VAL A 535 -14.23 51.95 17.25
C VAL A 535 -12.99 51.12 17.63
N VAL A 536 -12.24 50.62 16.65
CA VAL A 536 -11.13 49.69 16.91
C VAL A 536 -9.97 50.37 17.65
N ASP A 537 -9.25 49.63 18.50
CA ASP A 537 -8.08 50.14 19.22
C ASP A 537 -6.76 49.90 18.46
N ASP A 538 -5.67 50.50 18.94
CA ASP A 538 -4.36 50.38 18.29
C ASP A 538 -3.78 48.98 18.44
N ARG A 539 -4.23 48.20 19.45
CA ARG A 539 -3.86 46.79 19.61
C ARG A 539 -4.46 45.95 18.48
N TYR A 540 -5.73 46.18 18.15
CA TYR A 540 -6.42 45.54 17.05
C TYR A 540 -5.75 45.85 15.71
N MET A 541 -5.38 47.13 15.47
CA MET A 541 -4.64 47.51 14.27
C MET A 541 -3.23 46.92 14.24
N TYR A 542 -2.50 46.97 15.36
CA TYR A 542 -1.18 46.36 15.50
C TYR A 542 -1.22 44.88 15.11
N ARG A 543 -2.15 44.10 15.69
CA ARG A 543 -2.29 42.68 15.35
C ARG A 543 -2.74 42.47 13.91
N ALA A 544 -3.66 43.30 13.39
CA ALA A 544 -4.06 43.22 11.99
C ALA A 544 -2.88 43.42 11.02
N ILE A 545 -1.93 44.29 11.36
CA ILE A 545 -0.74 44.54 10.56
C ILE A 545 0.29 43.44 10.77
N THR A 546 0.67 43.15 12.01
CA THR A 546 1.77 42.24 12.31
C THR A 546 1.36 40.78 12.11
N GLU A 547 0.19 40.37 12.56
CA GLU A 547 -0.31 39.00 12.44
C GLU A 547 -1.14 38.77 11.19
N GLY A 548 -1.45 39.84 10.45
CA GLY A 548 -2.36 39.78 9.31
C GLY A 548 -3.78 39.44 9.75
N ARG A 549 -4.56 38.90 8.82
CA ARG A 549 -5.82 38.22 9.13
C ARG A 549 -5.71 36.80 8.58
N PRO A 550 -5.32 35.81 9.41
CA PRO A 550 -5.18 34.44 8.98
C PRO A 550 -6.44 33.97 8.24
N ASN A 551 -6.23 33.21 7.15
CA ASN A 551 -7.29 32.71 6.26
C ASN A 551 -8.04 33.82 5.49
N THR A 552 -7.39 34.96 5.27
CA THR A 552 -7.87 36.02 4.36
C THR A 552 -6.72 36.51 3.47
N ALA A 553 -7.03 37.31 2.45
CA ALA A 553 -6.04 37.94 1.58
C ALA A 553 -5.19 39.03 2.26
N MET A 554 -5.39 39.34 3.55
CA MET A 554 -4.57 40.31 4.29
C MET A 554 -3.36 39.61 4.93
N PRO A 555 -2.16 39.73 4.34
CA PRO A 555 -0.97 39.03 4.80
C PRO A 555 -0.47 39.58 6.14
N ALA A 556 0.33 38.78 6.84
CA ALA A 556 1.01 39.17 8.06
C ALA A 556 2.31 39.93 7.74
N TRP A 557 2.48 41.11 8.32
CA TRP A 557 3.68 41.94 8.16
C TRP A 557 4.59 41.87 9.40
N ARG A 558 4.85 40.64 9.89
CA ARG A 558 5.65 40.38 11.12
C ARG A 558 7.08 40.92 11.02
N HIS A 559 7.58 41.12 9.80
CA HIS A 559 8.91 41.63 9.52
C HIS A 559 9.07 43.14 9.74
N LEU A 560 7.97 43.88 9.90
CA LEU A 560 8.02 45.32 10.15
C LEU A 560 8.47 45.59 11.58
N SER A 561 9.40 46.54 11.73
CA SER A 561 9.86 47.04 13.02
C SER A 561 8.74 47.73 13.80
N SER A 562 8.95 47.91 15.11
CA SER A 562 7.98 48.65 15.93
C SER A 562 7.79 50.11 15.47
N ASP A 563 8.79 50.70 14.80
CA ASP A 563 8.71 52.04 14.21
C ASP A 563 7.83 52.07 12.97
N GLU A 564 8.01 51.12 12.06
CA GLU A 564 7.21 51.01 10.84
C GLU A 564 5.75 50.70 11.13
N VAL A 565 5.47 49.79 12.08
CA VAL A 565 4.10 49.46 12.49
C VAL A 565 3.44 50.68 13.15
N ALA A 566 4.14 51.41 14.01
CA ALA A 566 3.61 52.64 14.61
C ALA A 566 3.31 53.71 13.55
N ALA A 567 4.18 53.85 12.54
CA ALA A 567 3.99 54.78 11.42
C ALA A 567 2.74 54.42 10.59
N LEU A 568 2.56 53.15 10.23
CA LEU A 568 1.38 52.67 9.52
C LEU A 568 0.08 52.89 10.30
N ILE A 569 0.06 52.58 11.61
CA ILE A 569 -1.11 52.84 12.46
C ILE A 569 -1.42 54.33 12.50
N ALA A 570 -0.41 55.19 12.70
CA ALA A 570 -0.59 56.64 12.72
C ALA A 570 -1.17 57.18 11.40
N TYR A 571 -0.72 56.65 10.25
CA TYR A 571 -1.25 57.04 8.94
C TYR A 571 -2.69 56.58 8.74
N VAL A 572 -3.01 55.31 9.00
CA VAL A 572 -4.40 54.79 8.89
C VAL A 572 -5.35 55.56 9.81
N ARG A 573 -4.92 55.90 11.03
CA ARG A 573 -5.68 56.75 11.95
C ARG A 573 -5.93 58.16 11.42
N SER A 574 -5.07 58.69 10.54
CA SER A 574 -5.19 60.05 10.01
C SER A 574 -6.40 60.24 9.08
N PHE A 575 -6.99 59.16 8.57
CA PHE A 575 -8.20 59.22 7.74
C PHE A 575 -9.45 59.66 8.54
N GLU A 576 -9.46 59.51 9.87
CA GLU A 576 -10.59 59.89 10.74
C GLU A 576 -10.23 61.07 11.64
N LYS A 577 -10.92 62.21 11.47
CA LYS A 577 -10.64 63.47 12.17
C LYS A 577 -11.47 63.70 13.43
N ARG A 578 -12.58 62.98 13.62
CA ARG A 578 -13.56 63.16 14.70
C ARG A 578 -13.20 62.41 15.99
N GLY A 579 -12.05 61.76 16.05
CA GLY A 579 -11.55 61.01 17.22
C GLY A 579 -12.28 59.68 17.49
N ARG A 580 -11.76 58.89 18.44
CA ARG A 580 -12.33 57.58 18.79
C ARG A 580 -13.61 57.72 19.62
N VAL A 581 -14.54 56.77 19.44
CA VAL A 581 -15.66 56.57 20.37
C VAL A 581 -15.09 56.02 21.68
N LYS A 582 -15.53 56.59 22.80
CA LYS A 582 -15.19 56.08 24.13
C LYS A 582 -15.98 54.79 24.36
N LEU A 583 -15.31 53.65 24.19
CA LEU A 583 -15.88 52.34 24.52
C LEU A 583 -16.14 52.26 26.02
N VAL A 584 -17.14 51.47 26.42
CA VAL A 584 -17.40 51.20 27.84
C VAL A 584 -16.21 50.41 28.38
N ALA A 585 -15.38 51.06 29.19
CA ALA A 585 -14.25 50.41 29.83
C ALA A 585 -14.79 49.42 30.87
N ALA A 586 -14.42 48.14 30.72
CA ALA A 586 -14.89 47.00 31.54
C ALA A 586 -16.39 46.68 31.36
N PRO A 587 -16.78 45.92 30.30
CA PRO A 587 -18.11 45.31 30.26
C PRO A 587 -18.33 44.42 31.51
N PRO A 588 -19.59 44.17 31.90
CA PRO A 588 -19.89 43.32 33.05
C PRO A 588 -19.19 41.96 32.92
N ARG A 589 -18.55 41.50 34.00
CA ARG A 589 -18.03 40.13 34.05
C ARG A 589 -19.23 39.18 34.00
N GLY A 590 -19.25 38.34 32.98
CA GLY A 590 -20.32 37.38 32.77
C GLY A 590 -19.95 35.95 33.14
N ASP A 591 -20.98 35.13 33.31
CA ASP A 591 -20.88 33.68 33.47
C ASP A 591 -21.07 32.99 32.11
N PHE A 592 -20.14 32.13 31.73
CA PHE A 592 -20.19 31.45 30.43
C PHE A 592 -21.36 30.46 30.33
N THR A 593 -21.82 29.88 31.45
CA THR A 593 -22.96 28.93 31.48
C THR A 593 -24.27 29.65 31.20
N VAL A 594 -24.45 30.83 31.80
CA VAL A 594 -25.58 31.73 31.53
C VAL A 594 -25.46 32.32 30.11
N GLY A 595 -24.23 32.64 29.71
CA GLY A 595 -23.91 33.13 28.37
C GLY A 595 -24.27 32.16 27.26
N GLU A 596 -24.13 30.86 27.48
CA GLU A 596 -24.57 29.82 26.53
C GLU A 596 -26.08 29.88 26.30
N VAL A 597 -26.88 30.13 27.34
CA VAL A 597 -28.34 30.26 27.23
C VAL A 597 -28.69 31.47 26.37
N HIS A 598 -28.11 32.62 26.67
CA HIS A 598 -28.33 33.85 25.89
C HIS A 598 -27.82 33.74 24.45
N TYR A 599 -26.73 33.02 24.24
CA TYR A 599 -26.23 32.71 22.91
C TYR A 599 -27.24 31.86 22.11
N LYS A 600 -27.79 30.80 22.72
CA LYS A 600 -28.80 29.93 22.10
C LYS A 600 -30.05 30.70 21.69
N THR A 601 -30.52 31.62 22.52
CA THR A 601 -31.74 32.39 22.25
C THR A 601 -31.55 33.50 21.24
N SER A 602 -30.39 34.18 21.25
CA SER A 602 -30.23 35.47 20.56
C SER A 602 -29.20 35.47 19.44
N CYS A 603 -28.29 34.49 19.41
CA CYS A 603 -27.16 34.47 18.47
C CYS A 603 -27.15 33.23 17.55
N GLN A 604 -27.59 32.07 18.06
CA GLN A 604 -27.49 30.78 17.38
C GLN A 604 -28.24 30.74 16.04
N SER A 605 -29.40 31.40 15.93
CA SER A 605 -30.20 31.42 14.69
C SER A 605 -29.41 31.94 13.50
N CYS A 606 -28.46 32.86 13.73
CA CYS A 606 -27.57 33.39 12.70
C CYS A 606 -26.19 32.73 12.74
N HIS A 607 -25.59 32.56 13.93
CA HIS A 607 -24.18 32.17 14.09
C HIS A 607 -23.95 30.68 14.33
N GLY A 608 -24.99 29.85 14.23
CA GLY A 608 -24.91 28.39 14.34
C GLY A 608 -24.79 27.90 15.79
N GLU A 609 -25.03 26.61 16.00
CA GLU A 609 -24.89 25.99 17.32
C GLU A 609 -23.45 26.10 17.82
N LYS A 610 -23.23 26.55 19.07
CA LYS A 610 -21.89 26.79 19.65
C LYS A 610 -20.98 27.69 18.80
N GLY A 611 -21.52 28.61 18.00
CA GLY A 611 -20.70 29.56 17.24
C GLY A 611 -19.96 28.99 16.04
N ILE A 612 -20.34 27.81 15.57
CA ILE A 612 -19.74 27.15 14.40
C ILE A 612 -20.01 27.86 13.07
N GLY A 613 -20.89 28.85 13.05
CA GLY A 613 -21.29 29.62 11.88
C GLY A 613 -22.61 29.13 11.28
N GLY A 614 -23.37 30.07 10.71
CA GLY A 614 -24.67 29.85 10.07
C GLY A 614 -24.82 30.85 8.93
N VAL A 615 -25.91 31.63 8.88
CA VAL A 615 -26.01 32.83 8.02
C VAL A 615 -24.97 33.89 8.41
N GLY A 616 -24.66 33.98 9.70
CA GLY A 616 -23.60 34.81 10.26
C GLY A 616 -22.24 34.09 10.32
N PRO A 617 -21.12 34.83 10.35
CA PRO A 617 -19.77 34.25 10.44
C PRO A 617 -19.56 33.40 11.70
N ARG A 618 -18.62 32.45 11.63
CA ARG A 618 -18.17 31.64 12.77
C ARG A 618 -17.63 32.53 13.90
N LEU A 619 -18.26 32.45 15.07
CA LEU A 619 -17.85 33.20 16.27
C LEU A 619 -16.89 32.40 17.16
N ALA A 620 -16.93 31.07 17.08
CA ALA A 620 -15.94 30.16 17.68
C ALA A 620 -14.64 30.18 16.85
N ASN A 621 -14.00 31.35 16.79
CA ASN A 621 -12.78 31.62 16.06
C ASN A 621 -11.73 32.19 17.04
N SER A 622 -10.70 31.40 17.34
CA SER A 622 -9.68 31.74 18.34
C SER A 622 -8.89 33.01 17.99
N ILE A 623 -8.74 33.36 16.71
CA ILE A 623 -8.03 34.56 16.27
C ILE A 623 -8.90 35.81 16.46
N LEU A 624 -10.18 35.76 16.08
CA LEU A 624 -11.11 36.87 16.31
C LEU A 624 -11.21 37.14 17.81
N LEU A 625 -11.44 36.09 18.59
CA LEU A 625 -11.61 36.20 20.02
C LEU A 625 -10.32 36.73 20.63
N SER A 626 -9.15 36.13 20.38
CA SER A 626 -7.90 36.63 20.96
C SER A 626 -7.53 38.08 20.57
N SER A 627 -7.95 38.56 19.39
CA SER A 627 -7.58 39.91 18.88
C SER A 627 -8.57 41.03 19.23
N ALA A 628 -9.85 40.73 19.47
CA ALA A 628 -10.84 41.71 19.91
C ALA A 628 -10.79 41.88 21.44
N SER A 629 -10.89 43.12 21.94
CA SER A 629 -11.09 43.37 23.38
C SER A 629 -12.55 43.09 23.78
N ASP A 630 -12.79 42.83 25.07
CA ASP A 630 -14.17 42.60 25.56
C ASP A 630 -15.05 43.83 25.36
N ASP A 631 -14.49 45.02 25.56
CA ASP A 631 -15.11 46.31 25.29
C ASP A 631 -15.47 46.51 23.81
N LEU A 632 -14.68 45.96 22.88
CA LEU A 632 -15.00 45.96 21.45
C LEU A 632 -16.12 44.95 21.12
N LEU A 633 -16.04 43.73 21.66
CA LEU A 633 -17.09 42.71 21.48
C LEU A 633 -18.42 43.20 22.05
N TYR A 634 -18.39 43.82 23.23
CA TYR A 634 -19.55 44.43 23.86
C TYR A 634 -20.17 45.50 22.98
N HIS A 635 -19.35 46.37 22.37
CA HIS A 635 -19.85 47.39 21.46
C HIS A 635 -20.56 46.79 20.24
N TRP A 636 -19.95 45.80 19.58
CA TRP A 636 -20.57 45.13 18.42
C TRP A 636 -21.85 44.38 18.77
N ILE A 637 -21.92 43.71 19.92
CA ILE A 637 -23.14 43.01 20.34
C ILE A 637 -24.22 44.02 20.75
N SER A 638 -23.86 45.07 21.48
CA SER A 638 -24.83 46.05 21.99
C SER A 638 -25.44 46.91 20.88
N GLN A 639 -24.64 47.46 19.97
CA GLN A 639 -25.08 48.43 18.96
C GLN A 639 -25.22 47.82 17.56
N GLY A 640 -24.75 46.59 17.38
CA GLY A 640 -24.68 45.95 16.07
C GLY A 640 -23.46 46.43 15.30
N ARG A 641 -23.40 46.05 14.02
CA ARG A 641 -22.30 46.43 13.14
C ARG A 641 -22.86 47.05 11.87
N SER A 642 -22.66 48.36 11.74
CA SER A 642 -23.04 49.17 10.59
C SER A 642 -22.56 48.53 9.27
N GLY A 643 -23.41 48.56 8.24
CA GLY A 643 -23.14 47.95 6.94
C GLY A 643 -23.23 46.42 6.92
N THR A 644 -23.77 45.79 7.98
CA THR A 644 -24.03 44.35 8.03
C THR A 644 -25.45 44.06 8.53
N ALA A 645 -25.93 42.82 8.39
CA ALA A 645 -27.21 42.38 8.93
C ALA A 645 -27.23 42.26 10.48
N MET A 646 -26.08 42.40 11.16
CA MET A 646 -25.98 42.31 12.62
C MET A 646 -26.49 43.59 13.28
N LYS A 647 -27.77 43.60 13.68
CA LYS A 647 -28.38 44.68 14.46
C LYS A 647 -27.92 44.65 15.92
N GLY A 648 -28.09 45.75 16.64
CA GLY A 648 -27.78 45.83 18.08
C GLY A 648 -28.72 45.01 18.93
N PHE A 649 -28.18 44.26 19.88
CA PHE A 649 -28.93 43.37 20.78
C PHE A 649 -29.18 43.98 22.16
N LEU A 650 -28.66 45.17 22.46
CA LEU A 650 -28.98 45.83 23.72
C LEU A 650 -30.46 46.24 23.72
N LYS A 651 -31.16 46.02 24.84
CA LYS A 651 -32.61 46.27 25.05
C LYS A 651 -33.13 47.64 24.60
N VAL A 652 -32.27 48.64 24.47
CA VAL A 652 -32.62 49.98 24.00
C VAL A 652 -32.77 50.05 22.46
N TYR A 653 -32.17 49.12 21.71
CA TYR A 653 -32.13 49.13 20.24
C TYR A 653 -33.05 48.11 19.56
N GLN A 654 -33.56 47.12 20.30
CA GLN A 654 -34.60 46.18 19.85
C GLN A 654 -35.61 46.04 20.97
N GLY A 655 -36.90 45.94 20.65
CA GLY A 655 -38.04 45.86 21.59
C GLY A 655 -37.98 44.67 22.57
N PRO A 656 -39.11 44.16 23.10
CA PRO A 656 -39.18 43.40 24.37
C PRO A 656 -38.27 42.15 24.55
N THR A 657 -37.56 41.69 23.51
CA THR A 657 -36.59 40.58 23.50
C THR A 657 -35.11 40.99 23.58
N GLY A 658 -34.77 42.29 23.68
CA GLY A 658 -33.36 42.73 23.73
C GLY A 658 -32.63 42.40 25.04
N LEU A 659 -31.33 42.14 24.95
CA LEU A 659 -30.46 41.74 26.07
C LEU A 659 -30.14 42.93 27.00
N ALA A 660 -30.12 42.67 28.30
CA ALA A 660 -29.58 43.58 29.31
C ALA A 660 -28.05 43.69 29.21
N ARG A 661 -27.47 44.70 29.86
CA ARG A 661 -26.02 44.95 29.80
C ARG A 661 -25.22 43.77 30.36
N GLU A 662 -25.71 43.16 31.43
CA GLU A 662 -25.14 42.01 32.12
C GLU A 662 -25.18 40.77 31.23
N GLN A 663 -26.31 40.55 30.57
CA GLN A 663 -26.52 39.41 29.67
C GLN A 663 -25.60 39.45 28.44
N ILE A 664 -25.25 40.63 27.95
CA ILE A 664 -24.22 40.78 26.90
C ILE A 664 -22.84 40.39 27.45
N GLY A 665 -22.54 40.71 28.70
CA GLY A 665 -21.33 40.26 29.40
C GLY A 665 -21.25 38.73 29.49
N ASP A 666 -22.36 38.07 29.80
CA ASP A 666 -22.47 36.60 29.82
C ASP A 666 -22.18 35.99 28.44
N VAL A 667 -22.78 36.54 27.36
CA VAL A 667 -22.52 36.09 25.99
C VAL A 667 -21.03 36.23 25.64
N ILE A 668 -20.38 37.33 26.03
CA ILE A 668 -18.93 37.51 25.80
C ILE A 668 -18.12 36.45 26.56
N ALA A 669 -18.46 36.16 27.82
CA ALA A 669 -17.80 35.11 28.61
C ALA A 669 -17.94 33.73 27.95
N TYR A 670 -19.11 33.42 27.39
CA TYR A 670 -19.33 32.20 26.60
C TYR A 670 -18.48 32.17 25.32
N LEU A 671 -18.44 33.27 24.55
CA LEU A 671 -17.59 33.36 23.36
C LEU A 671 -16.10 33.16 23.72
N ARG A 672 -15.63 33.72 24.83
CA ARG A 672 -14.26 33.49 25.33
C ARG A 672 -14.01 32.03 25.65
N HIS A 673 -14.97 31.35 26.28
CA HIS A 673 -14.89 29.92 26.57
C HIS A 673 -14.86 29.06 25.29
N LEU A 674 -15.56 29.46 24.23
CA LEU A 674 -15.45 28.78 22.92
C LEU A 674 -14.08 28.96 22.27
N GLY A 675 -13.40 30.08 22.51
CA GLY A 675 -12.08 30.38 21.96
C GLY A 675 -10.92 29.59 22.59
N THR A 676 -11.12 28.93 23.73
CA THR A 676 -10.10 28.12 24.43
C THR A 676 -10.17 26.63 24.11
N ARG A 677 -11.20 26.18 23.40
CA ARG A 677 -11.32 24.78 22.95
C ARG A 677 -10.70 24.59 21.57
N GLU A 678 -9.98 23.49 21.39
CA GLU A 678 -9.49 23.05 20.08
C GLU A 678 -10.67 22.93 19.12
N SER A 679 -10.49 23.38 17.86
CA SER A 679 -11.58 23.44 16.89
C SER A 679 -12.11 22.03 16.62
N LEU A 680 -13.28 21.71 17.18
CA LEU A 680 -13.95 20.44 16.90
C LEU A 680 -14.17 20.30 15.38
N PRO A 681 -13.91 19.12 14.79
CA PRO A 681 -14.25 18.83 13.40
C PRO A 681 -15.77 18.97 13.21
N LEU A 682 -16.18 19.63 12.12
CA LEU A 682 -17.59 19.85 11.82
C LEU A 682 -18.30 18.51 11.55
N LEU A 683 -19.47 18.34 12.16
CA LEU A 683 -20.43 17.30 11.78
C LEU A 683 -20.91 17.63 10.35
N ARG A 684 -20.55 16.76 9.41
CA ARG A 684 -20.79 16.87 7.97
C ARG A 684 -22.19 16.36 7.63
N LEU A 685 -22.97 17.13 6.85
CA LEU A 685 -23.88 16.68 5.78
C LEU A 685 -24.70 17.89 5.27
N GLY A 686 -24.64 18.16 3.96
CA GLY A 686 -25.46 19.17 3.28
C GLY A 686 -26.06 18.55 2.01
N MET A 687 -27.39 18.60 1.90
CA MET A 687 -28.27 17.81 1.00
C MET A 687 -28.33 18.31 -0.47
N GLY A 688 -27.23 18.82 -1.03
CA GLY A 688 -27.18 19.29 -2.43
C GLY A 688 -26.55 18.27 -3.38
N ASP A 689 -26.88 18.32 -4.67
CA ASP A 689 -26.29 17.47 -5.71
C ASP A 689 -24.97 18.09 -6.20
N VAL A 690 -23.87 17.36 -6.00
CA VAL A 690 -22.51 17.79 -6.31
C VAL A 690 -22.29 18.01 -7.80
N ALA A 691 -22.80 17.12 -8.66
CA ALA A 691 -22.58 17.20 -10.11
C ALA A 691 -23.31 18.41 -10.70
N VAL A 692 -24.54 18.57 -10.25
CA VAL A 692 -25.40 19.71 -10.55
C VAL A 692 -24.78 21.03 -10.04
N GLY A 693 -24.13 21.01 -8.87
CA GLY A 693 -23.39 22.14 -8.31
C GLY A 693 -22.15 22.50 -9.10
N GLU A 694 -21.42 21.51 -9.62
CA GLU A 694 -20.24 21.70 -10.48
C GLU A 694 -20.60 22.45 -11.76
N ASP A 695 -21.68 22.04 -12.43
CA ASP A 695 -22.15 22.67 -13.67
C ASP A 695 -22.53 24.14 -13.45
N VAL A 696 -23.27 24.42 -12.38
CA VAL A 696 -23.66 25.79 -12.01
C VAL A 696 -22.41 26.62 -11.65
N PHE A 697 -21.46 26.05 -10.91
CA PHE A 697 -20.22 26.73 -10.54
C PHE A 697 -19.36 27.07 -11.77
N ARG A 698 -19.23 26.13 -12.71
CA ARG A 698 -18.52 26.36 -13.98
C ARG A 698 -19.18 27.46 -14.81
N GLY A 699 -20.50 27.48 -14.88
CA GLY A 699 -21.26 28.46 -15.67
C GLY A 699 -21.29 29.87 -15.07
N SER A 700 -21.35 29.99 -13.74
CA SER A 700 -21.65 31.27 -13.07
C SER A 700 -20.56 31.78 -12.11
N CYS A 701 -19.59 30.95 -11.72
CA CYS A 701 -18.60 31.31 -10.70
C CYS A 701 -17.15 31.27 -11.21
N SER A 702 -16.84 30.37 -12.15
CA SER A 702 -15.47 30.06 -12.59
C SER A 702 -14.74 31.24 -13.24
N SER A 703 -15.46 32.15 -13.89
CA SER A 703 -14.89 33.35 -14.54
C SER A 703 -14.15 34.26 -13.56
N CYS A 704 -14.57 34.27 -12.29
CA CYS A 704 -13.92 35.02 -11.23
C CYS A 704 -13.15 34.13 -10.25
N HIS A 705 -13.64 32.93 -9.94
CA HIS A 705 -13.07 32.09 -8.90
C HIS A 705 -12.17 30.95 -9.40
N GLY A 706 -11.94 30.85 -10.72
CA GLY A 706 -11.22 29.73 -11.31
C GLY A 706 -12.09 28.47 -11.41
N VAL A 707 -11.68 27.52 -12.25
CA VAL A 707 -12.50 26.32 -12.56
C VAL A 707 -12.53 25.33 -11.39
N ASP A 708 -11.47 25.31 -10.59
CA ASP A 708 -11.29 24.47 -9.41
C ASP A 708 -11.36 25.30 -8.11
N GLY A 709 -11.83 26.56 -8.18
CA GLY A 709 -11.89 27.45 -7.02
C GLY A 709 -10.53 28.02 -6.60
N GLU A 710 -9.52 27.96 -7.46
CA GLU A 710 -8.14 28.44 -7.25
C GLU A 710 -8.01 29.97 -7.16
N GLY A 711 -9.06 30.69 -7.56
CA GLY A 711 -9.11 32.15 -7.64
C GLY A 711 -8.60 32.68 -8.97
N ALA A 712 -9.31 33.65 -9.53
CA ALA A 712 -8.87 34.43 -10.70
C ALA A 712 -8.98 35.93 -10.39
N SER A 713 -10.04 36.62 -10.85
CA SER A 713 -10.34 38.00 -10.44
C SER A 713 -11.04 38.08 -9.07
N GLY A 714 -11.58 36.96 -8.59
CA GLY A 714 -12.17 36.76 -7.26
C GLY A 714 -11.30 35.86 -6.37
N PRO A 715 -11.57 35.86 -5.04
CA PRO A 715 -10.77 35.12 -4.07
C PRO A 715 -10.83 33.60 -4.25
N GLN A 716 -9.74 32.91 -3.89
CA GLN A 716 -9.65 31.46 -3.86
C GLN A 716 -10.69 30.84 -2.90
N LEU A 717 -11.48 29.90 -3.41
CA LEU A 717 -12.55 29.19 -2.68
C LEU A 717 -12.16 27.77 -2.27
N ASN A 718 -11.19 27.14 -2.94
CA ASN A 718 -10.71 25.79 -2.63
C ASN A 718 -9.64 25.76 -1.51
N ASN A 719 -9.46 26.85 -0.79
CA ASN A 719 -8.55 26.93 0.33
C ASN A 719 -9.12 26.15 1.53
N ALA A 720 -8.43 25.08 1.94
CA ALA A 720 -8.89 24.18 3.01
C ALA A 720 -9.19 24.90 4.33
N THR A 721 -8.40 25.91 4.70
CA THR A 721 -8.61 26.66 5.94
C THR A 721 -9.74 27.68 5.83
N PHE A 722 -9.96 28.25 4.64
CA PHE A 722 -11.16 29.04 4.34
C PHE A 722 -12.41 28.16 4.46
N LEU A 723 -12.43 26.99 3.80
CA LEU A 723 -13.54 26.05 3.85
C LEU A 723 -13.82 25.58 5.28
N ALA A 724 -12.79 25.28 6.07
CA ALA A 724 -12.92 24.90 7.48
C ALA A 724 -13.48 26.02 8.39
N SER A 725 -13.40 27.29 7.96
CA SER A 725 -13.85 28.46 8.74
C SER A 725 -15.17 29.07 8.23
N ALA A 726 -15.49 28.88 6.96
CA ALA A 726 -16.72 29.32 6.32
C ALA A 726 -17.81 28.27 6.57
N SER A 727 -18.98 28.66 7.10
CA SER A 727 -20.14 27.76 7.21
C SER A 727 -20.89 27.63 5.88
N ASN A 728 -21.69 26.57 5.71
CA ASN A 728 -22.58 26.45 4.55
C ASN A 728 -23.55 27.64 4.45
N GLY A 729 -24.10 28.10 5.57
CA GLY A 729 -24.96 29.28 5.60
C GLY A 729 -24.22 30.56 5.19
N PHE A 730 -22.92 30.69 5.49
CA PHE A 730 -22.12 31.86 5.12
C PHE A 730 -21.86 31.87 3.61
N LEU A 731 -21.57 30.72 3.02
CA LEU A 731 -21.46 30.58 1.57
C LEU A 731 -22.81 30.88 0.88
N ALA A 732 -23.91 30.35 1.40
CA ALA A 732 -25.27 30.60 0.91
C ALA A 732 -25.62 32.09 0.94
N ALA A 733 -25.41 32.75 2.08
CA ALA A 733 -25.70 34.17 2.25
C ALA A 733 -24.82 35.05 1.35
N THR A 734 -23.55 34.68 1.17
CA THR A 734 -22.64 35.41 0.26
C THR A 734 -23.12 35.32 -1.19
N MET A 735 -23.63 34.17 -1.63
CA MET A 735 -24.20 34.02 -2.97
C MET A 735 -25.55 34.72 -3.11
N ALA A 736 -26.40 34.68 -2.09
CA ALA A 736 -27.76 35.24 -2.13
C ALA A 736 -27.80 36.76 -1.99
N LEU A 737 -26.89 37.36 -1.20
CA LEU A 737 -26.91 38.79 -0.89
C LEU A 737 -25.76 39.57 -1.56
N GLY A 738 -24.75 38.86 -2.06
CA GLY A 738 -23.49 39.49 -2.47
C GLY A 738 -22.77 40.15 -1.29
N ARG A 739 -21.82 41.03 -1.61
CA ARG A 739 -21.04 41.81 -0.66
C ARG A 739 -20.95 43.25 -1.15
N THR A 740 -21.64 44.14 -0.46
CA THR A 740 -21.65 45.58 -0.77
C THR A 740 -20.23 46.14 -0.83
N GLY A 741 -19.91 46.87 -1.91
CA GLY A 741 -18.59 47.47 -2.12
C GLY A 741 -17.53 46.54 -2.69
N THR A 742 -17.89 45.31 -3.11
CA THR A 742 -17.00 44.42 -3.88
C THR A 742 -17.66 44.01 -5.20
N PRO A 743 -16.90 43.42 -6.16
CA PRO A 743 -17.47 42.84 -7.38
C PRO A 743 -18.39 41.62 -7.14
N MET A 744 -18.44 41.07 -5.92
CA MET A 744 -19.31 39.94 -5.58
C MET A 744 -20.73 40.46 -5.33
N GLN A 745 -21.51 40.64 -6.39
CA GLN A 745 -22.94 40.98 -6.28
C GLN A 745 -23.78 39.74 -5.95
N SER A 746 -25.09 39.90 -5.70
CA SER A 746 -25.99 38.76 -5.54
C SER A 746 -25.99 37.92 -6.82
N MET A 747 -25.84 36.61 -6.67
CA MET A 747 -25.89 35.66 -7.79
C MET A 747 -27.29 35.06 -7.97
N VAL A 748 -28.18 35.19 -6.98
CA VAL A 748 -29.48 34.48 -6.93
C VAL A 748 -30.60 35.26 -7.63
N HIS A 749 -31.45 34.58 -8.41
CA HIS A 749 -32.63 35.17 -9.06
C HIS A 749 -33.58 35.83 -8.04
N GLY A 750 -34.10 37.02 -8.39
CA GLY A 750 -35.07 37.75 -7.56
C GLY A 750 -34.47 38.64 -6.47
N GLN A 751 -33.15 38.87 -6.47
CA GLN A 751 -32.43 39.85 -5.63
C GLN A 751 -31.68 40.85 -6.54
N GLU A 752 -31.43 42.09 -6.07
CA GLU A 752 -30.63 43.07 -6.85
C GLU A 752 -29.17 42.59 -7.01
N GLY A 753 -28.75 42.23 -8.24
CA GLY A 753 -27.42 41.68 -8.53
C GLY A 753 -27.30 41.07 -9.93
N LEU A 754 -26.32 40.17 -10.12
CA LEU A 754 -26.05 39.49 -11.40
C LEU A 754 -27.10 38.45 -11.77
N GLY A 755 -27.82 37.88 -10.77
CA GLY A 755 -29.01 37.05 -10.98
C GLY A 755 -28.82 35.91 -11.97
N GLN A 756 -27.88 35.00 -11.71
CA GLN A 756 -27.49 33.89 -12.61
C GLN A 756 -27.81 32.49 -12.07
N ILE A 757 -28.16 32.34 -10.79
CA ILE A 757 -28.48 31.04 -10.17
C ILE A 757 -29.90 31.06 -9.59
N ALA A 758 -30.65 29.96 -9.76
CA ALA A 758 -31.95 29.83 -9.12
C ALA A 758 -31.80 29.59 -7.59
N PRO A 759 -32.74 30.06 -6.75
CA PRO A 759 -32.59 30.00 -5.29
C PRO A 759 -32.40 28.58 -4.71
N ASP A 760 -33.00 27.57 -5.34
CA ASP A 760 -32.89 26.16 -4.98
C ASP A 760 -31.50 25.57 -5.31
N ARG A 761 -30.77 26.14 -6.28
CA ARG A 761 -29.44 25.68 -6.73
C ARG A 761 -28.28 26.13 -5.85
N VAL A 762 -28.54 26.98 -4.86
CA VAL A 762 -27.52 27.47 -3.91
C VAL A 762 -26.94 26.33 -3.09
N ALA A 763 -27.78 25.36 -2.68
CA ALA A 763 -27.34 24.21 -1.90
C ALA A 763 -26.42 23.28 -2.71
N ASP A 764 -26.69 23.13 -4.00
CA ASP A 764 -25.90 22.32 -4.93
C ASP A 764 -24.49 22.89 -5.14
N VAL A 765 -24.39 24.20 -5.38
CA VAL A 765 -23.09 24.89 -5.51
C VAL A 765 -22.26 24.75 -4.22
N ILE A 766 -22.91 24.82 -3.05
CA ILE A 766 -22.23 24.59 -1.76
C ILE A 766 -21.76 23.14 -1.65
N ALA A 767 -22.59 22.17 -2.04
CA ALA A 767 -22.20 20.76 -2.03
C ALA A 767 -20.95 20.53 -2.89
N PHE A 768 -20.88 21.14 -4.08
CA PHE A 768 -19.70 21.11 -4.94
C PHE A 768 -18.46 21.76 -4.29
N ILE A 769 -18.58 23.00 -3.79
CA ILE A 769 -17.47 23.71 -3.12
C ILE A 769 -16.93 22.89 -1.93
N ARG A 770 -17.81 22.18 -1.21
CA ARG A 770 -17.42 21.32 -0.08
C ARG A 770 -16.71 20.04 -0.49
N THR A 771 -16.77 19.63 -1.74
CA THR A 771 -15.93 18.53 -2.22
C THR A 771 -14.44 18.86 -2.06
N TRP A 772 -14.05 20.14 -2.14
CA TRP A 772 -12.67 20.56 -1.91
C TRP A 772 -12.23 20.42 -0.44
N GLU A 773 -13.17 20.38 0.50
CA GLU A 773 -12.93 20.15 1.93
C GLU A 773 -12.92 18.65 2.30
N LEU A 774 -13.65 17.81 1.55
CA LEU A 774 -13.74 16.35 1.74
C LEU A 774 -12.64 15.56 1.02
N ARG A 775 -11.84 16.22 0.17
CA ARG A 775 -10.69 15.60 -0.48
C ARG A 775 -9.57 15.38 0.56
N ASP A 776 -9.63 14.25 1.29
CA ASP A 776 -8.43 13.49 1.63
C ASP A 776 -7.84 13.02 0.30
N ALA A 777 -7.19 13.92 -0.44
CA ALA A 777 -6.97 13.71 -1.86
C ALA A 777 -6.12 12.45 -2.10
N PRO A 778 -6.61 11.43 -2.83
CA PRO A 778 -5.74 10.72 -3.75
C PRO A 778 -5.27 11.78 -4.72
N ARG A 779 -4.02 12.21 -4.56
CA ARG A 779 -3.42 13.17 -5.47
C ARG A 779 -3.32 12.50 -6.84
N LYS A 780 -4.19 12.89 -7.77
CA LYS A 780 -3.69 13.17 -9.13
C LYS A 780 -2.74 14.36 -9.00
N GLN A 781 -1.52 14.07 -8.58
CA GLN A 781 -0.47 15.07 -8.55
C GLN A 781 0.10 15.18 -9.96
N ARG A 782 -0.51 16.04 -10.79
CA ARG A 782 0.08 16.49 -12.06
C ARG A 782 -0.42 17.91 -12.29
N ALA A 783 0.40 18.96 -12.37
CA ALA A 783 1.81 19.03 -12.73
C ALA A 783 2.61 19.98 -11.81
N VAL A 784 3.85 19.62 -11.50
CA VAL A 784 4.85 20.55 -10.91
C VAL A 784 5.79 21.11 -12.00
N VAL A 785 5.50 20.81 -13.27
CA VAL A 785 6.35 21.11 -14.43
C VAL A 785 5.48 21.63 -15.57
N GLU A 786 5.85 22.76 -16.16
CA GLU A 786 5.12 23.33 -17.30
C GLU A 786 5.30 22.45 -18.56
N LEU A 787 4.18 22.01 -19.16
CA LEU A 787 4.16 21.27 -20.43
C LEU A 787 3.99 22.20 -21.64
N THR A 788 4.70 23.33 -21.63
CA THR A 788 4.71 24.23 -22.79
C THR A 788 5.57 23.65 -23.91
N SER A 789 5.27 23.96 -25.17
CA SER A 789 6.09 23.53 -26.30
C SER A 789 7.55 24.02 -26.19
N SER A 790 7.77 25.15 -25.53
CA SER A 790 9.11 25.70 -25.25
C SER A 790 9.86 24.84 -24.21
N ALA A 791 9.23 24.51 -23.08
CA ALA A 791 9.84 23.70 -22.03
C ALA A 791 10.13 22.27 -22.51
N ILE A 792 9.21 21.67 -23.27
CA ILE A 792 9.41 20.37 -23.92
C ILE A 792 10.55 20.43 -24.94
N GLY A 793 10.64 21.51 -25.71
CA GLY A 793 11.73 21.74 -26.69
C GLY A 793 13.10 21.89 -26.03
N ALA A 794 13.21 22.75 -25.02
CA ALA A 794 14.44 22.93 -24.23
C ALA A 794 14.84 21.63 -23.52
N GLY A 795 13.85 20.94 -22.95
CA GLY A 795 14.01 19.67 -22.26
C GLY A 795 14.50 18.55 -23.16
N LYS A 796 13.98 18.48 -24.39
CA LYS A 796 14.42 17.55 -25.43
C LYS A 796 15.89 17.74 -25.76
N ASP A 797 16.33 18.99 -25.88
CA ASP A 797 17.71 19.33 -26.22
C ASP A 797 18.67 18.95 -25.08
N MET A 798 18.28 19.25 -23.83
CA MET A 798 19.06 18.87 -22.65
C MET A 798 19.08 17.35 -22.42
N PHE A 799 17.94 16.67 -22.58
CA PHE A 799 17.85 15.21 -22.49
C PHE A 799 18.71 14.55 -23.58
N GLY A 800 18.72 15.12 -24.79
CA GLY A 800 19.61 14.71 -25.87
C GLY A 800 21.08 14.77 -25.49
N ARG A 801 21.52 15.86 -24.85
CA ARG A 801 22.94 16.06 -24.47
C ARG A 801 23.39 15.22 -23.29
N TYR A 802 22.56 15.05 -22.26
CA TYR A 802 22.99 14.51 -20.97
C TYR A 802 22.42 13.14 -20.62
N CYS A 803 21.26 12.77 -21.19
CA CYS A 803 20.51 11.59 -20.77
C CYS A 803 20.43 10.52 -21.87
N SER A 804 20.41 10.93 -23.14
CA SER A 804 20.21 10.04 -24.28
C SER A 804 21.30 8.99 -24.47
N GLY A 805 22.53 9.32 -24.06
CA GLY A 805 23.68 8.41 -24.08
C GLY A 805 23.50 7.18 -23.20
N CYS A 806 22.56 7.20 -22.25
CA CYS A 806 22.22 6.04 -21.41
C CYS A 806 20.77 5.57 -21.61
N HIS A 807 19.82 6.50 -21.75
CA HIS A 807 18.38 6.21 -21.84
C HIS A 807 17.83 6.11 -23.26
N GLY A 808 18.65 6.39 -24.28
CA GLY A 808 18.23 6.52 -25.68
C GLY A 808 17.44 7.81 -25.95
N LEU A 809 17.43 8.30 -27.19
CA LEU A 809 16.83 9.60 -27.56
C LEU A 809 15.33 9.75 -27.24
N ASN A 810 14.60 8.64 -27.18
CA ASN A 810 13.17 8.59 -26.87
C ASN A 810 12.89 7.95 -25.50
N GLY A 811 13.90 7.85 -24.63
CA GLY A 811 13.74 7.28 -23.28
C GLY A 811 13.42 5.78 -23.27
N ARG A 812 13.75 5.04 -24.33
CA ARG A 812 13.45 3.60 -24.46
C ARG A 812 14.36 2.67 -23.66
N GLY A 813 15.45 3.18 -23.09
CA GLY A 813 16.52 2.38 -22.47
C GLY A 813 17.38 1.63 -23.51
N MET A 814 18.45 0.97 -23.09
CA MET A 814 19.29 0.11 -23.95
C MET A 814 19.23 -1.35 -23.48
N GLN A 815 19.08 -2.31 -24.41
CA GLN A 815 18.76 -3.72 -24.13
C GLN A 815 19.88 -4.74 -24.39
N ASP A 816 21.07 -4.35 -24.85
CA ASP A 816 22.08 -5.34 -25.31
C ASP A 816 23.23 -5.59 -24.31
N GLY A 817 23.14 -6.73 -23.60
CA GLY A 817 24.24 -7.69 -23.41
C GLY A 817 25.40 -7.41 -22.44
N VAL A 818 25.73 -6.18 -22.01
CA VAL A 818 26.91 -5.95 -21.14
C VAL A 818 26.66 -4.96 -19.97
N ALA A 819 26.64 -5.53 -18.77
CA ALA A 819 26.83 -5.03 -17.39
C ALA A 819 26.23 -3.71 -16.84
N TYR A 820 25.96 -2.63 -17.60
CA TYR A 820 25.48 -1.37 -17.00
C TYR A 820 24.71 -0.46 -17.97
N PHE A 821 23.37 -0.53 -18.05
CA PHE A 821 22.59 0.47 -18.80
C PHE A 821 21.23 0.85 -18.20
N ALA A 822 20.74 2.03 -18.60
CA ALA A 822 19.74 2.82 -17.89
C ALA A 822 18.28 2.48 -18.27
N PRO A 823 17.32 2.62 -17.34
CA PRO A 823 15.94 2.15 -17.52
C PRO A 823 15.16 2.92 -18.59
N ALA A 824 14.14 2.28 -19.16
CA ALA A 824 13.17 2.93 -20.04
C ALA A 824 12.32 3.94 -19.25
N LEU A 825 12.45 5.22 -19.61
CA LEU A 825 11.72 6.35 -19.01
C LEU A 825 10.39 6.65 -19.71
N ASN A 826 10.18 6.10 -20.91
CA ASN A 826 8.95 6.28 -21.68
C ASN A 826 7.88 5.19 -21.42
N ASN A 827 8.12 4.30 -20.47
CA ASN A 827 7.15 3.30 -20.03
C ASN A 827 5.92 4.00 -19.41
N GLN A 828 4.72 3.69 -19.90
CA GLN A 828 3.47 4.28 -19.40
C GLN A 828 3.18 3.96 -17.94
N GLU A 829 3.53 2.77 -17.44
CA GLU A 829 3.35 2.38 -16.04
C GLU A 829 4.30 3.16 -15.11
N PHE A 830 5.54 3.36 -15.57
CA PHE A 830 6.52 4.19 -14.88
C PHE A 830 6.08 5.65 -14.87
N LEU A 831 5.65 6.19 -16.02
CA LEU A 831 5.12 7.56 -16.10
C LEU A 831 3.84 7.71 -15.29
N ALA A 832 3.02 6.67 -15.18
CA ALA A 832 1.79 6.65 -14.39
C ALA A 832 2.07 6.72 -12.88
N SER A 833 3.11 6.04 -12.40
CA SER A 833 3.42 5.87 -10.97
C SER A 833 4.47 6.85 -10.44
N ALA A 834 5.46 7.23 -11.26
CA ALA A 834 6.49 8.19 -10.85
C ALA A 834 5.87 9.59 -10.69
N SER A 835 6.14 10.26 -9.57
CA SER A 835 5.77 11.67 -9.37
C SER A 835 6.78 12.63 -10.04
N ASP A 836 6.36 13.85 -10.34
CA ASP A 836 7.27 14.87 -10.90
C ASP A 836 8.42 15.16 -9.92
N GLY A 837 8.10 15.23 -8.62
CA GLY A 837 9.09 15.39 -7.57
C GLY A 837 10.13 14.26 -7.54
N PHE A 838 9.70 13.02 -7.78
CA PHE A 838 10.60 11.87 -7.87
C PHE A 838 11.57 11.99 -9.07
N LEU A 839 11.07 12.40 -10.25
CA LEU A 839 11.90 12.58 -11.44
C LEU A 839 12.90 13.73 -11.26
N LEU A 840 12.45 14.88 -10.75
CA LEU A 840 13.28 16.04 -10.44
C LEU A 840 14.42 15.68 -9.47
N ALA A 841 14.09 15.01 -8.35
CA ALA A 841 15.07 14.61 -7.35
C ALA A 841 16.11 13.61 -7.88
N THR A 842 15.65 12.66 -8.71
CA THR A 842 16.51 11.62 -9.30
C THR A 842 17.52 12.20 -10.28
N ILE A 843 17.11 13.15 -11.13
CA ILE A 843 18.01 13.81 -12.09
C ILE A 843 19.00 14.73 -11.35
N ALA A 844 18.53 15.48 -10.36
CA ALA A 844 19.36 16.41 -9.62
C ALA A 844 20.44 15.72 -8.79
N ARG A 845 20.06 14.72 -7.97
CA ARG A 845 20.95 14.11 -6.97
C ARG A 845 21.57 12.78 -7.42
N GLY A 846 21.11 12.24 -8.54
CA GLY A 846 21.45 10.88 -8.94
C GLY A 846 20.89 9.87 -7.95
N ARG A 847 21.39 8.63 -8.03
CA ARG A 847 21.04 7.54 -7.13
C ARG A 847 22.30 6.82 -6.68
N SER A 848 22.59 6.92 -5.39
CA SER A 848 23.74 6.30 -4.73
C SER A 848 23.84 4.80 -5.06
N ARG A 849 25.06 4.33 -5.36
CA ARG A 849 25.34 2.93 -5.78
C ARG A 849 24.64 2.48 -7.06
N THR A 850 24.26 3.43 -7.93
CA THR A 850 23.81 3.15 -9.30
C THR A 850 24.60 3.99 -10.32
N PRO A 851 24.59 3.63 -11.61
CA PRO A 851 25.20 4.46 -12.66
C PRO A 851 24.51 5.82 -12.88
N MET A 852 23.31 6.04 -12.32
CA MET A 852 22.62 7.33 -12.40
C MET A 852 23.32 8.35 -11.51
N ARG A 853 24.32 9.02 -12.09
CA ARG A 853 25.06 10.08 -11.40
C ARG A 853 24.19 11.33 -11.25
N PRO A 854 24.49 12.21 -10.28
CA PRO A 854 23.85 13.51 -10.23
C PRO A 854 24.10 14.32 -11.50
N PHE A 855 23.13 15.14 -11.88
CA PHE A 855 23.28 16.13 -12.95
C PHE A 855 23.01 17.56 -12.46
N GLY A 856 22.58 17.73 -11.20
CA GLY A 856 22.30 19.04 -10.62
C GLY A 856 23.55 19.81 -10.22
N GLU A 857 23.48 21.14 -10.33
CA GLU A 857 24.50 22.06 -9.84
C GLU A 857 24.82 21.82 -8.36
N GLY A 858 26.11 21.70 -8.03
CA GLY A 858 26.59 21.45 -6.66
C GLY A 858 26.54 19.99 -6.18
N ALA A 859 26.01 19.05 -6.97
CA ALA A 859 25.86 17.64 -6.57
C ALA A 859 27.07 16.73 -6.93
N GLY A 860 28.15 17.28 -7.49
CA GLY A 860 29.41 16.53 -7.76
C GLY A 860 29.32 15.54 -8.93
N GLY A 861 28.37 15.74 -9.84
CA GLY A 861 28.06 14.84 -10.96
C GLY A 861 28.71 15.20 -12.30
N ILE A 862 28.24 14.56 -13.39
CA ILE A 862 28.85 14.66 -14.74
C ILE A 862 28.46 15.98 -15.43
N ALA A 863 27.35 16.59 -15.01
CA ALA A 863 26.88 17.90 -15.47
C ALA A 863 26.49 18.78 -14.27
N SER A 864 26.36 20.08 -14.51
CA SER A 864 25.96 21.10 -13.53
C SER A 864 24.71 21.83 -14.02
N LEU A 865 23.60 21.09 -14.12
CA LEU A 865 22.32 21.60 -14.60
C LEU A 865 21.60 22.40 -13.51
N LYS A 866 21.05 23.55 -13.90
CA LYS A 866 20.16 24.37 -13.08
C LYS A 866 18.79 23.71 -12.94
N SER A 867 18.06 24.09 -11.89
CA SER A 867 16.72 23.57 -11.59
C SER A 867 15.75 23.69 -12.77
N GLU A 868 15.81 24.80 -13.50
CA GLU A 868 15.00 25.07 -14.70
C GLU A 868 15.29 24.06 -15.82
N GLN A 869 16.57 23.75 -16.06
CA GLN A 869 16.99 22.80 -17.09
C GLN A 869 16.58 21.36 -16.73
N ILE A 870 16.60 21.01 -15.44
CA ILE A 870 16.12 19.72 -14.95
C ILE A 870 14.60 19.63 -15.07
N SER A 871 13.90 20.70 -14.74
CA SER A 871 12.45 20.84 -14.93
C SER A 871 12.07 20.64 -16.39
N ASP A 872 12.76 21.29 -17.33
CA ASP A 872 12.55 21.12 -18.76
C ASP A 872 12.77 19.66 -19.20
N ILE A 873 13.83 19.00 -18.71
CA ILE A 873 14.07 17.57 -18.95
C ILE A 873 12.87 16.72 -18.49
N VAL A 874 12.31 17.01 -17.31
CA VAL A 874 11.14 16.28 -16.80
C VAL A 874 9.90 16.58 -17.65
N SER A 875 9.68 17.81 -18.10
CA SER A 875 8.61 18.15 -19.05
C SER A 875 8.74 17.36 -20.35
N PHE A 876 9.96 17.17 -20.86
CA PHE A 876 10.19 16.32 -22.03
C PHE A 876 9.90 14.84 -21.76
N ILE A 877 10.35 14.28 -20.63
CA ILE A 877 10.04 12.89 -20.24
C ILE A 877 8.51 12.69 -20.12
N ARG A 878 7.80 13.67 -19.57
CA ARG A 878 6.33 13.66 -19.43
C ARG A 878 5.60 13.76 -20.75
N SER A 879 6.21 14.34 -21.78
CA SER A 879 5.61 14.40 -23.13
C SER A 879 5.36 13.02 -23.75
N TRP A 880 5.98 11.95 -23.22
CA TRP A 880 5.75 10.58 -23.69
C TRP A 880 4.56 9.89 -23.04
N GLN A 881 3.95 10.49 -22.02
CA GLN A 881 2.78 9.94 -21.36
C GLN A 881 1.55 10.12 -22.27
N LYS A 882 0.89 9.02 -22.62
CA LYS A 882 -0.26 9.00 -23.53
C LYS A 882 -1.58 8.89 -22.80
#